data_AF-C9MX00-F1
#
_entry.id   AF-C9MX00-F1
#
_cell.length_a   1.000
_cell.length_b   1.000
_cell.length_c   1.000
_cell.angle_alpha   90.00
_cell.angle_beta   90.00
_cell.angle_gamma   90.00
#
_symmetry.space_group_name_H-M   'P 1'
#
loop_
_entity.id
_entity.type
_entity.pdbx_description
1 polymer ?
#
loop_
_entity_poly.entity_id
_entity_poly.type
_entity_poly.pdbx_seq_one_letter_code
_entity_poly.pdbx_strand_id
1 'polypeptide(L)'
;MANGSGVIDFKTATTANIDTKGSGFYIAPATAPAVGTYPLNISTVLSTNYANLGNLTAKMSANSNLIVGSYTDAKLSALTAALPVNIVDNSGSAGYNKYLLYRSKFEADTGDYDDFKKIALVSSWIINDTTLQTDDDNVKLMAQENDGGTDKWVKLENKKTIELGGKNSVAMYASDGTIKNHSGATITMKKEGSAAIFGKNTGKGDTEIINDGDIQIGEKSVGLFAEDYTEKNLENAGKIAIVGNSGIGMYYKAGALTQDVTMENKTGAEISGTELGGTTPAASVKRVGMYSEANSSSKKLTAKNSGDIKILGDGASSIGDANIAMYTNATAAGTNPLENAGTIELGKYGIGMYGWDLDTSGDITVGDGGVAIYSQGGDVNMAASGTKKIKVGKNARGILVVGDGQNVTATNYEYEIGDGSYGFVNRNSGPTGNTFTISGGKATLGNKGKFIYSSDKKGNITNSTDMEMLSTATDGENYGIYATGTVINSGKIEFTKGKGNVGIYATEDGDITNSGNIELGESDAANKKYSIGIIAKPGKVTNSGTVKIGDSANSIDGKDGIGLFADSENGKNGEIINTGAITTEGDSTIGAYANASSKISLGTGGDITVKGDKTTGYYIDQGTGSSIASGVSIDVTGDNANGVFVNKGGLTYEGDTTVTGDGAYGFVAGKNSSVTANGGSVTVSGASGSSKATTGTGGRGTAGVVALAGANLTGGKMNVDADVTELI
;
A
#
# COMPACT_ATOMS: atom_id res chain seq x y z
N MET A 1 -16.98 -11.94 -59.17
CA MET A 1 -17.19 -12.99 -60.19
C MET A 1 -17.69 -14.24 -59.49
N ALA A 2 -18.88 -14.68 -59.87
CA ALA A 2 -19.77 -15.56 -59.12
C ALA A 2 -19.37 -17.02 -58.84
N ASN A 3 -18.51 -17.69 -59.63
CA ASN A 3 -18.56 -19.17 -59.73
C ASN A 3 -17.60 -19.77 -60.78
N GLY A 4 -16.37 -19.27 -60.90
CA GLY A 4 -15.28 -20.02 -61.53
C GLY A 4 -15.37 -20.34 -63.04
N SER A 5 -16.30 -19.78 -63.82
CA SER A 5 -16.42 -20.09 -65.26
C SER A 5 -16.05 -18.96 -66.23
N GLY A 6 -15.92 -17.71 -65.74
CA GLY A 6 -15.55 -16.55 -66.57
C GLY A 6 -14.09 -16.15 -66.40
N VAL A 7 -13.40 -15.88 -67.52
CA VAL A 7 -12.04 -15.32 -67.56
C VAL A 7 -12.07 -13.96 -68.26
N ILE A 8 -11.47 -12.94 -67.65
CA ILE A 8 -11.18 -11.64 -68.26
C ILE A 8 -9.77 -11.69 -68.84
N ASP A 9 -9.64 -11.60 -70.16
CA ASP A 9 -8.36 -11.72 -70.88
C ASP A 9 -7.91 -10.37 -71.46
N PHE A 10 -6.79 -9.84 -70.95
CA PHE A 10 -6.16 -8.62 -71.45
C PHE A 10 -5.27 -8.92 -72.66
N LYS A 11 -5.89 -9.23 -73.80
CA LYS A 11 -5.19 -9.68 -75.03
C LYS A 11 -4.16 -8.69 -75.59
N THR A 12 -4.34 -7.39 -75.32
CA THR A 12 -3.51 -6.29 -75.82
C THR A 12 -3.24 -5.29 -74.70
N ALA A 13 -2.25 -4.41 -74.89
CA ALA A 13 -1.97 -3.31 -73.98
C ALA A 13 -3.26 -2.52 -73.68
N THR A 14 -3.63 -2.48 -72.40
CA THR A 14 -4.88 -1.90 -71.90
C THR A 14 -4.55 -0.89 -70.80
N THR A 15 -5.11 0.32 -70.86
CA THR A 15 -4.94 1.32 -69.79
C THR A 15 -6.24 1.50 -69.02
N ALA A 16 -6.17 1.41 -67.69
CA ALA A 16 -7.26 1.76 -66.79
C ALA A 16 -6.88 3.03 -66.00
N ASN A 17 -7.71 4.08 -66.10
CA ASN A 17 -7.56 5.27 -65.27
C ASN A 17 -8.45 5.11 -64.04
N ILE A 18 -7.85 5.04 -62.85
CA ILE A 18 -8.59 4.96 -61.61
C ILE A 18 -8.56 6.34 -60.97
N ASP A 19 -9.66 7.07 -61.13
CA ASP A 19 -9.81 8.43 -60.62
C ASP A 19 -9.85 8.45 -59.08
N THR A 20 -9.80 9.66 -58.51
CA THR A 20 -9.77 9.87 -57.06
C THR A 20 -10.91 9.14 -56.36
N LYS A 21 -10.58 8.31 -55.36
CA LYS A 21 -11.52 7.41 -54.64
C LYS A 21 -12.20 6.34 -55.49
N GLY A 22 -11.81 6.17 -56.75
CA GLY A 22 -12.30 5.13 -57.64
C GLY A 22 -11.74 3.74 -57.31
N SER A 23 -12.40 2.70 -57.82
CA SER A 23 -11.99 1.31 -57.66
C SER A 23 -11.87 0.61 -59.01
N GLY A 24 -10.78 -0.12 -59.24
CA GLY A 24 -10.54 -0.83 -60.51
C GLY A 24 -11.31 -2.14 -60.64
N PHE A 25 -11.01 -3.09 -59.74
CA PHE A 25 -11.61 -4.43 -59.71
C PHE A 25 -12.36 -4.65 -58.40
N TYR A 26 -13.46 -5.41 -58.46
CA TYR A 26 -14.22 -5.81 -57.28
C TYR A 26 -14.36 -7.34 -57.21
N ILE A 27 -13.89 -7.93 -56.12
CA ILE A 27 -13.87 -9.37 -55.84
C ILE A 27 -14.72 -9.61 -54.59
N ALA A 28 -15.91 -10.18 -54.77
CA ALA A 28 -16.82 -10.52 -53.67
C ALA A 28 -17.62 -11.79 -54.01
N PRO A 29 -18.05 -12.57 -53.01
CA PRO A 29 -18.99 -13.68 -53.20
C PRO A 29 -20.37 -13.16 -53.63
N ALA A 30 -21.20 -14.05 -54.19
CA ALA A 30 -22.57 -13.71 -54.61
C ALA A 30 -23.45 -13.24 -53.45
N THR A 31 -23.24 -13.83 -52.27
CA THR A 31 -23.98 -13.56 -51.05
C THR A 31 -23.01 -13.32 -49.90
N ALA A 32 -23.36 -12.44 -48.97
CA ALA A 32 -22.59 -12.22 -47.77
C ALA A 32 -22.48 -13.54 -46.96
N PRO A 33 -21.26 -14.00 -46.64
CA PRO A 33 -21.07 -15.21 -45.83
C PRO A 33 -21.33 -14.92 -44.35
N ALA A 34 -21.41 -15.99 -43.55
CA ALA A 34 -21.44 -15.88 -42.10
C ALA A 34 -20.13 -15.27 -41.56
N VAL A 35 -20.21 -14.60 -40.40
CA VAL A 35 -19.06 -14.01 -39.71
C VAL A 35 -17.95 -15.05 -39.53
N GLY A 36 -16.71 -14.66 -39.84
CA GLY A 36 -15.54 -15.54 -39.75
C GLY A 36 -15.34 -16.49 -40.93
N THR A 37 -16.19 -16.44 -41.96
CA THR A 37 -16.05 -17.24 -43.18
C THR A 37 -15.55 -16.37 -44.34
N TYR A 38 -14.47 -16.83 -44.99
CA TYR A 38 -13.79 -16.10 -46.07
C TYR A 38 -13.68 -17.01 -47.31
N PRO A 39 -14.73 -17.11 -48.14
CA PRO A 39 -14.81 -18.12 -49.21
C PRO A 39 -13.92 -17.83 -50.43
N LEU A 40 -13.34 -16.63 -50.54
CA LEU A 40 -12.56 -16.21 -51.69
C LEU A 40 -11.10 -15.95 -51.31
N ASN A 41 -10.17 -16.28 -52.20
CA ASN A 41 -8.77 -15.88 -52.10
C ASN A 41 -8.42 -15.00 -53.31
N ILE A 42 -7.89 -13.80 -53.07
CA ILE A 42 -7.61 -12.82 -54.13
C ILE A 42 -6.57 -13.36 -55.12
N SER A 43 -5.50 -14.00 -54.64
CA SER A 43 -4.45 -14.57 -55.50
C SER A 43 -5.01 -15.68 -56.40
N THR A 44 -5.86 -16.55 -55.86
CA THR A 44 -6.57 -17.56 -56.65
C THR A 44 -7.47 -16.93 -57.71
N VAL A 45 -8.26 -15.91 -57.35
CA VAL A 45 -9.14 -15.23 -58.31
C VAL A 45 -8.34 -14.52 -59.40
N LEU A 46 -7.24 -13.85 -59.06
CA LEU A 46 -6.36 -13.18 -60.03
C LEU A 46 -5.71 -14.17 -61.00
N SER A 47 -5.30 -15.34 -60.52
CA SER A 47 -4.64 -16.35 -61.37
C SER A 47 -5.60 -17.21 -62.20
N THR A 48 -6.85 -17.40 -61.76
CA THR A 48 -7.81 -18.29 -62.44
C THR A 48 -8.84 -17.54 -63.28
N ASN A 49 -9.19 -16.31 -62.92
CA ASN A 49 -10.24 -15.53 -63.60
C ASN A 49 -9.71 -14.35 -64.42
N TYR A 50 -8.39 -14.12 -64.43
CA TYR A 50 -7.78 -13.09 -65.27
C TYR A 50 -6.59 -13.67 -66.05
N ALA A 51 -6.56 -13.46 -67.36
CA ALA A 51 -5.49 -13.88 -68.25
C ALA A 51 -4.74 -12.65 -68.81
N ASN A 52 -3.43 -12.80 -69.01
CA ASN A 52 -2.55 -11.76 -69.56
C ASN A 52 -2.59 -10.42 -68.81
N LEU A 53 -2.82 -10.46 -67.49
CA LEU A 53 -2.96 -9.27 -66.64
C LEU A 53 -1.75 -8.31 -66.71
N GLY A 54 -0.57 -8.80 -67.10
CA GLY A 54 0.63 -8.02 -67.42
C GLY A 54 0.46 -6.96 -68.52
N ASN A 55 -0.56 -7.10 -69.37
CA ASN A 55 -0.89 -6.11 -70.40
C ASN A 55 -1.70 -4.92 -69.86
N LEU A 56 -2.11 -4.95 -68.59
CA LEU A 56 -2.82 -3.84 -67.95
C LEU A 56 -1.83 -2.80 -67.39
N THR A 57 -2.06 -1.54 -67.73
CA THR A 57 -1.49 -0.36 -67.08
C THR A 57 -2.56 0.35 -66.27
N ALA A 58 -2.44 0.35 -64.94
CA ALA A 58 -3.33 1.08 -64.04
C ALA A 58 -2.73 2.44 -63.67
N LYS A 59 -3.38 3.53 -64.10
CA LYS A 59 -3.04 4.90 -63.70
C LYS A 59 -3.84 5.27 -62.46
N MET A 60 -3.17 5.33 -61.31
CA MET A 60 -3.80 5.45 -60.00
C MET A 60 -3.80 6.90 -59.53
N SER A 61 -4.97 7.46 -59.23
CA SER A 61 -5.13 8.80 -58.66
C SER A 61 -5.21 8.77 -57.13
N ALA A 62 -5.27 9.94 -56.49
CA ALA A 62 -5.35 10.08 -55.02
C ALA A 62 -6.45 9.22 -54.38
N ASN A 63 -6.11 8.45 -53.35
CA ASN A 63 -7.02 7.57 -52.58
C ASN A 63 -7.78 6.53 -53.44
N SER A 64 -7.30 6.21 -54.64
CA SER A 64 -7.90 5.18 -55.48
C SER A 64 -7.53 3.76 -55.00
N ASN A 65 -8.33 2.76 -55.37
CA ASN A 65 -8.14 1.36 -55.00
C ASN A 65 -8.04 0.49 -56.26
N LEU A 66 -6.95 -0.25 -56.46
CA LEU A 66 -6.85 -1.09 -57.66
C LEU A 66 -7.78 -2.30 -57.56
N ILE A 67 -7.70 -3.06 -56.46
CA ILE A 67 -8.56 -4.22 -56.20
C ILE A 67 -9.28 -4.03 -54.87
N VAL A 68 -10.61 -4.15 -54.89
CA VAL A 68 -11.45 -4.20 -53.69
C VAL A 68 -11.90 -5.65 -53.48
N GLY A 69 -11.51 -6.25 -52.35
CA GLY A 69 -11.86 -7.62 -51.97
C GLY A 69 -12.77 -7.65 -50.75
N SER A 70 -13.95 -8.25 -50.87
CA SER A 70 -14.88 -8.45 -49.75
C SER A 70 -14.97 -9.91 -49.36
N TYR A 71 -14.88 -10.19 -48.05
CA TYR A 71 -14.93 -11.55 -47.49
C TYR A 71 -13.85 -12.48 -48.06
N THR A 72 -12.64 -11.94 -48.24
CA THR A 72 -11.51 -12.68 -48.81
C THR A 72 -10.52 -13.11 -47.72
N ASP A 73 -9.89 -14.27 -47.87
CA ASP A 73 -8.69 -14.65 -47.12
C ASP A 73 -7.45 -14.23 -47.92
N ALA A 74 -6.64 -13.34 -47.35
CA ALA A 74 -5.51 -12.71 -48.00
C ALA A 74 -4.25 -12.78 -47.11
N LYS A 75 -3.11 -13.05 -47.75
CA LYS A 75 -1.77 -12.99 -47.15
C LYS A 75 -0.93 -11.99 -47.92
N LEU A 76 -0.11 -11.21 -47.23
CA LEU A 76 0.75 -10.21 -47.89
C LEU A 76 1.69 -10.85 -48.92
N SER A 77 2.30 -12.00 -48.60
CA SER A 77 3.14 -12.76 -49.53
C SER A 77 2.42 -13.11 -50.83
N ALA A 78 1.17 -13.57 -50.73
CA ALA A 78 0.34 -13.97 -51.87
C ALA A 78 -0.14 -12.78 -52.69
N LEU A 79 -0.47 -11.64 -52.03
CA LEU A 79 -0.86 -10.41 -52.73
C LEU A 79 0.32 -9.82 -53.51
N THR A 80 1.52 -9.82 -52.93
CA THR A 80 2.72 -9.31 -53.60
C THR A 80 3.10 -10.17 -54.80
N ALA A 81 3.02 -11.49 -54.70
CA ALA A 81 3.34 -12.40 -55.81
C ALA A 81 2.32 -12.36 -56.97
N ALA A 82 1.06 -12.04 -56.68
CA ALA A 82 -0.05 -12.23 -57.62
C ALA A 82 -0.44 -11.03 -58.48
N LEU A 83 0.25 -9.88 -58.37
CA LEU A 83 -0.15 -8.64 -59.06
C LEU A 83 0.80 -8.24 -60.21
N PRO A 84 0.78 -8.94 -61.35
CA PRO A 84 1.50 -8.51 -62.55
C PRO A 84 0.73 -7.41 -63.27
N VAL A 85 0.49 -6.26 -62.62
CA VAL A 85 -0.12 -5.07 -63.23
C VAL A 85 0.92 -3.96 -63.25
N ASN A 86 1.06 -3.27 -64.39
CA ASN A 86 1.92 -2.09 -64.48
C ASN A 86 1.21 -0.91 -63.81
N ILE A 87 1.74 -0.41 -62.69
CA ILE A 87 1.11 0.72 -61.97
C ILE A 87 1.85 2.02 -62.30
N VAL A 88 1.09 3.03 -62.70
CA VAL A 88 1.55 4.42 -62.85
C VAL A 88 0.91 5.23 -61.73
N ASP A 89 1.74 5.72 -60.82
CA ASP A 89 1.30 6.53 -59.68
C ASP A 89 1.10 8.00 -60.08
N ASN A 90 -0.16 8.44 -60.10
CA ASN A 90 -0.56 9.84 -60.30
C ASN A 90 -1.18 10.44 -59.02
N SER A 91 -1.00 9.79 -57.87
CA SER A 91 -1.73 10.11 -56.64
C SER A 91 -1.11 11.24 -55.81
N GLY A 92 0.16 11.58 -56.07
CA GLY A 92 0.90 12.57 -55.29
C GLY A 92 1.07 12.13 -53.83
N SER A 93 1.04 13.08 -52.89
CA SER A 93 1.20 12.79 -51.46
C SER A 93 0.02 12.05 -50.83
N ALA A 94 -1.14 11.99 -51.50
CA ALA A 94 -2.31 11.30 -51.00
C ALA A 94 -2.21 9.77 -51.12
N GLY A 95 -1.33 9.27 -51.98
CA GLY A 95 -1.15 7.84 -52.21
C GLY A 95 -2.34 7.15 -52.89
N TYR A 96 -2.17 5.86 -53.17
CA TYR A 96 -3.20 4.95 -53.67
C TYR A 96 -3.08 3.58 -52.98
N ASN A 97 -4.15 2.79 -53.00
CA ASN A 97 -4.15 1.45 -52.43
C ASN A 97 -4.11 0.41 -53.56
N LYS A 98 -3.20 -0.57 -53.45
CA LYS A 98 -3.23 -1.73 -54.33
C LYS A 98 -4.45 -2.61 -54.01
N TYR A 99 -4.75 -2.74 -52.73
CA TYR A 99 -5.84 -3.54 -52.23
C TYR A 99 -6.64 -2.78 -51.19
N LEU A 100 -7.97 -2.87 -51.26
CA LEU A 100 -8.88 -2.54 -50.17
C LEU A 100 -9.60 -3.81 -49.77
N LEU A 101 -9.46 -4.24 -48.53
CA LEU A 101 -10.09 -5.45 -48.01
C LEU A 101 -11.20 -5.06 -47.03
N TYR A 102 -12.41 -5.53 -47.32
CA TYR A 102 -13.62 -5.25 -46.55
C TYR A 102 -14.18 -6.52 -45.92
N ARG A 103 -14.34 -6.55 -44.59
CA ARG A 103 -14.78 -7.74 -43.85
C ARG A 103 -14.05 -9.00 -44.28
N SER A 104 -12.75 -8.84 -44.46
CA SER A 104 -11.83 -9.86 -44.98
C SER A 104 -10.87 -10.29 -43.88
N LYS A 105 -10.17 -11.40 -44.11
CA LYS A 105 -9.05 -11.82 -43.28
C LYS A 105 -7.76 -11.46 -43.99
N PHE A 106 -6.90 -10.72 -43.31
CA PHE A 106 -5.60 -10.32 -43.81
C PHE A 106 -4.49 -10.73 -42.84
N GLU A 107 -3.52 -11.48 -43.33
CA GLU A 107 -2.32 -11.86 -42.59
C GLU A 107 -1.07 -11.20 -43.21
N ALA A 108 -0.41 -10.36 -42.40
CA ALA A 108 0.91 -9.83 -42.69
C ALA A 108 1.95 -10.89 -42.29
N ASP A 109 2.16 -11.87 -43.17
CA ASP A 109 3.06 -13.02 -42.99
C ASP A 109 4.51 -12.74 -43.41
N THR A 110 4.74 -11.60 -44.07
CA THR A 110 6.04 -11.14 -44.55
C THR A 110 5.99 -9.61 -44.71
N GLY A 111 7.07 -9.02 -45.25
CA GLY A 111 7.15 -7.58 -45.53
C GLY A 111 7.33 -6.72 -44.28
N ASP A 112 7.39 -5.42 -44.51
CA ASP A 112 7.58 -4.38 -43.49
C ASP A 112 6.36 -3.46 -43.37
N TYR A 113 6.49 -2.39 -42.58
CA TYR A 113 5.44 -1.38 -42.41
C TYR A 113 5.02 -0.70 -43.73
N ASP A 114 5.96 -0.47 -44.65
CA ASP A 114 5.68 0.18 -45.92
C ASP A 114 4.87 -0.70 -46.86
N ASP A 115 5.05 -2.02 -46.78
CA ASP A 115 4.21 -2.97 -47.50
C ASP A 115 2.83 -3.12 -46.85
N PHE A 116 2.76 -3.18 -45.52
CA PHE A 116 1.51 -3.24 -44.79
C PHE A 116 0.61 -2.03 -45.09
N LYS A 117 1.15 -0.79 -45.05
CA LYS A 117 0.37 0.44 -45.21
C LYS A 117 -0.22 0.64 -46.62
N LYS A 118 0.18 -0.16 -47.61
CA LYS A 118 -0.39 -0.15 -48.98
C LYS A 118 -1.70 -0.93 -49.10
N ILE A 119 -2.10 -1.64 -48.03
CA ILE A 119 -3.35 -2.40 -47.93
C ILE A 119 -4.34 -1.57 -47.11
N ALA A 120 -5.42 -1.10 -47.74
CA ALA A 120 -6.53 -0.51 -47.02
C ALA A 120 -7.39 -1.62 -46.38
N LEU A 121 -7.69 -1.49 -45.09
CA LEU A 121 -8.42 -2.49 -44.32
C LEU A 121 -9.65 -1.85 -43.69
N VAL A 122 -10.82 -2.46 -43.88
CA VAL A 122 -12.10 -1.94 -43.35
C VAL A 122 -12.89 -3.08 -42.72
N SER A 123 -13.27 -2.90 -41.46
CA SER A 123 -14.01 -3.86 -40.61
C SER A 123 -13.55 -5.32 -40.77
N SER A 124 -12.23 -5.53 -40.76
CA SER A 124 -11.58 -6.79 -41.14
C SER A 124 -10.86 -7.48 -39.98
N TRP A 125 -10.53 -8.76 -40.17
CA TRP A 125 -9.62 -9.50 -39.31
C TRP A 125 -8.19 -9.29 -39.78
N ILE A 126 -7.34 -8.71 -38.92
CA ILE A 126 -5.92 -8.45 -39.19
C ILE A 126 -5.05 -9.33 -38.30
N ILE A 127 -4.08 -10.02 -38.90
CA ILE A 127 -3.08 -10.83 -38.20
C ILE A 127 -1.69 -10.28 -38.54
N ASN A 128 -0.94 -9.83 -37.55
CA ASN A 128 0.49 -9.61 -37.67
C ASN A 128 1.26 -10.90 -37.36
N ASP A 129 1.95 -11.46 -38.35
CA ASP A 129 2.85 -12.61 -38.21
C ASP A 129 4.27 -12.28 -38.71
N THR A 130 4.64 -10.99 -38.66
CA THR A 130 5.96 -10.45 -39.03
C THR A 130 6.39 -9.35 -38.05
N THR A 131 7.52 -8.69 -38.32
CA THR A 131 7.94 -7.48 -37.59
C THR A 131 7.40 -6.24 -38.31
N LEU A 132 6.57 -5.45 -37.63
CA LEU A 132 6.08 -4.17 -38.12
C LEU A 132 6.65 -3.04 -37.28
N GLN A 133 7.52 -2.23 -37.89
CA GLN A 133 8.25 -1.17 -37.21
C GLN A 133 8.20 0.15 -37.99
N THR A 134 8.01 1.25 -37.27
CA THR A 134 8.12 2.62 -37.82
C THR A 134 8.39 3.63 -36.71
N ASP A 135 9.05 4.75 -37.04
CA ASP A 135 9.23 5.91 -36.15
C ASP A 135 8.24 7.06 -36.46
N ASP A 136 7.26 6.82 -37.33
CA ASP A 136 6.26 7.82 -37.71
C ASP A 136 5.33 8.20 -36.54
N ASP A 137 5.01 9.49 -36.42
CA ASP A 137 4.02 10.00 -35.48
C ASP A 137 2.58 9.72 -35.98
N ASN A 138 1.63 9.58 -35.05
CA ASN A 138 0.20 9.40 -35.29
C ASN A 138 -0.14 8.11 -36.05
N VAL A 139 0.69 7.07 -35.89
CA VAL A 139 0.45 5.77 -36.54
C VAL A 139 -0.71 5.06 -35.86
N LYS A 140 -1.67 4.59 -36.66
CA LYS A 140 -2.71 3.66 -36.24
C LYS A 140 -2.50 2.36 -36.99
N LEU A 141 -1.71 1.44 -36.43
CA LEU A 141 -1.18 0.29 -37.18
C LEU A 141 -2.29 -0.72 -37.52
N MET A 142 -2.86 -1.36 -36.50
CA MET A 142 -3.99 -2.28 -36.66
C MET A 142 -5.24 -1.63 -36.05
N ALA A 143 -5.89 -0.72 -36.77
CA ALA A 143 -7.05 0.01 -36.28
C ALA A 143 -8.30 -0.32 -37.10
N GLN A 144 -9.34 -0.86 -36.48
CA GLN A 144 -10.56 -1.28 -37.16
C GLN A 144 -11.81 -0.94 -36.34
N GLU A 145 -12.83 -0.41 -37.02
CA GLU A 145 -14.15 -0.20 -36.42
C GLU A 145 -15.13 -1.21 -36.98
N ASN A 146 -15.99 -1.75 -36.12
CA ASN A 146 -17.02 -2.67 -36.55
C ASN A 146 -18.18 -1.88 -37.17
N ASP A 147 -18.30 -1.92 -38.49
CA ASP A 147 -19.34 -1.22 -39.24
C ASP A 147 -20.68 -1.98 -39.30
N GLY A 148 -20.71 -3.25 -38.85
CA GLY A 148 -21.89 -4.11 -38.81
C GLY A 148 -22.81 -3.88 -37.61
N GLY A 149 -23.84 -4.72 -37.45
CA GLY A 149 -24.66 -4.80 -36.24
C GLY A 149 -23.90 -5.50 -35.09
N THR A 150 -24.53 -6.44 -34.40
CA THR A 150 -23.90 -7.24 -33.33
C THR A 150 -22.82 -8.22 -33.82
N ASP A 151 -22.63 -8.33 -35.12
CA ASP A 151 -21.70 -9.26 -35.78
C ASP A 151 -20.24 -8.77 -35.69
N LYS A 152 -19.38 -9.49 -34.98
CA LYS A 152 -17.97 -9.10 -34.74
C LYS A 152 -17.04 -9.55 -35.87
N TRP A 153 -16.98 -8.79 -36.97
CA TRP A 153 -16.01 -9.02 -38.05
C TRP A 153 -14.57 -8.60 -37.69
N VAL A 154 -14.45 -7.66 -36.74
CA VAL A 154 -13.15 -7.12 -36.31
C VAL A 154 -12.48 -8.06 -35.32
N LYS A 155 -11.35 -8.61 -35.75
CA LYS A 155 -10.42 -9.37 -34.92
C LYS A 155 -9.00 -8.95 -35.22
N LEU A 156 -8.22 -8.61 -34.20
CA LEU A 156 -6.84 -8.16 -34.35
C LEU A 156 -5.92 -9.08 -33.57
N GLU A 157 -4.91 -9.65 -34.22
CA GLU A 157 -3.97 -10.57 -33.59
C GLU A 157 -2.53 -10.17 -33.85
N ASN A 158 -1.74 -9.98 -32.80
CA ASN A 158 -0.30 -9.86 -32.89
C ASN A 158 0.36 -11.19 -32.48
N LYS A 159 1.05 -11.85 -33.41
CA LYS A 159 1.81 -13.09 -33.16
C LYS A 159 3.32 -12.85 -33.07
N LYS A 160 3.79 -11.66 -33.45
CA LYS A 160 5.21 -11.30 -33.58
C LYS A 160 5.47 -9.92 -32.99
N THR A 161 6.14 -9.02 -33.70
CA THR A 161 6.65 -7.77 -33.13
C THR A 161 5.98 -6.58 -33.77
N ILE A 162 5.51 -5.65 -32.92
CA ILE A 162 5.10 -4.31 -33.28
C ILE A 162 6.00 -3.32 -32.54
N GLU A 163 6.61 -2.39 -33.25
CA GLU A 163 7.47 -1.35 -32.66
C GLU A 163 7.14 0.02 -33.26
N LEU A 164 6.46 0.85 -32.47
CA LEU A 164 6.05 2.20 -32.86
C LEU A 164 6.89 3.24 -32.10
N GLY A 165 7.78 3.88 -32.84
CA GLY A 165 8.76 4.83 -32.34
C GLY A 165 8.31 6.29 -32.36
N GLY A 166 7.21 6.64 -33.03
CA GLY A 166 6.64 7.98 -33.04
C GLY A 166 5.58 8.22 -31.98
N LYS A 167 5.23 9.50 -31.77
CA LYS A 167 4.27 10.01 -30.78
C LYS A 167 2.81 9.73 -31.20
N ASN A 168 1.90 9.76 -30.23
CA ASN A 168 0.45 9.70 -30.45
C ASN A 168 -0.01 8.49 -31.28
N SER A 169 0.69 7.37 -31.13
CA SER A 169 0.49 6.18 -31.96
C SER A 169 -0.33 5.12 -31.23
N VAL A 170 -1.03 4.29 -32.00
CA VAL A 170 -1.81 3.15 -31.50
C VAL A 170 -1.41 1.89 -32.26
N ALA A 171 -0.91 0.89 -31.55
CA ALA A 171 -0.52 -0.37 -32.18
C ALA A 171 -1.76 -1.20 -32.58
N MET A 172 -2.70 -1.41 -31.67
CA MET A 172 -3.93 -2.15 -31.95
C MET A 172 -5.15 -1.40 -31.41
N TYR A 173 -6.14 -1.13 -32.27
CA TYR A 173 -7.40 -0.50 -31.92
C TYR A 173 -8.59 -1.24 -32.52
N ALA A 174 -9.57 -1.60 -31.69
CA ALA A 174 -10.83 -2.14 -32.17
C ALA A 174 -12.04 -1.54 -31.45
N SER A 175 -13.07 -1.20 -32.22
CA SER A 175 -14.41 -0.97 -31.69
C SER A 175 -15.28 -2.22 -31.80
N ASP A 176 -15.92 -2.60 -30.70
CA ASP A 176 -16.90 -3.69 -30.64
C ASP A 176 -16.39 -5.03 -31.23
N GLY A 177 -15.08 -5.31 -31.06
CA GLY A 177 -14.35 -6.40 -31.72
C GLY A 177 -13.57 -7.30 -30.75
N THR A 178 -12.47 -7.88 -31.23
CA THR A 178 -11.53 -8.67 -30.41
C THR A 178 -10.09 -8.29 -30.73
N ILE A 179 -9.24 -8.19 -29.71
CA ILE A 179 -7.81 -7.90 -29.82
C ILE A 179 -7.04 -8.92 -28.97
N LYS A 180 -6.03 -9.56 -29.57
CA LYS A 180 -5.14 -10.49 -28.88
C LYS A 180 -3.67 -10.23 -29.20
N ASN A 181 -2.87 -10.02 -28.16
CA ASN A 181 -1.41 -10.10 -28.23
C ASN A 181 -1.00 -11.49 -27.73
N HIS A 182 -0.45 -12.33 -28.60
CA HIS A 182 -0.16 -13.73 -28.30
C HIS A 182 1.09 -13.89 -27.43
N SER A 183 1.19 -15.03 -26.76
CA SER A 183 2.41 -15.39 -26.01
C SER A 183 3.63 -15.39 -26.94
N GLY A 184 4.72 -14.75 -26.50
CA GLY A 184 5.94 -14.55 -27.28
C GLY A 184 5.89 -13.41 -28.29
N ALA A 185 4.74 -12.74 -28.44
CA ALA A 185 4.61 -11.53 -29.25
C ALA A 185 4.95 -10.28 -28.42
N THR A 186 5.45 -9.24 -29.08
CA THR A 186 5.89 -7.99 -28.45
C THR A 186 5.21 -6.77 -29.06
N ILE A 187 4.85 -5.79 -28.22
CA ILE A 187 4.41 -4.46 -28.63
C ILE A 187 5.23 -3.40 -27.89
N THR A 188 5.96 -2.56 -28.61
CA THR A 188 6.78 -1.49 -28.05
C THR A 188 6.31 -0.13 -28.53
N MET A 189 5.90 0.74 -27.61
CA MET A 189 5.50 2.12 -27.85
C MET A 189 6.56 3.06 -27.24
N LYS A 190 7.44 3.67 -28.05
CA LYS A 190 8.62 4.39 -27.50
C LYS A 190 8.36 5.82 -27.06
N LYS A 191 7.35 6.49 -27.61
CA LYS A 191 7.13 7.93 -27.45
C LYS A 191 5.76 8.27 -26.89
N GLU A 192 5.62 9.54 -26.54
CA GLU A 192 4.53 10.01 -25.71
C GLU A 192 3.13 9.91 -26.33
N GLY A 193 2.11 9.84 -25.47
CA GLY A 193 0.70 9.95 -25.86
C GLY A 193 0.16 8.74 -26.63
N SER A 194 0.79 7.58 -26.47
CA SER A 194 0.52 6.39 -27.28
C SER A 194 -0.29 5.32 -26.53
N ALA A 195 -0.93 4.41 -27.24
CA ALA A 195 -1.61 3.24 -26.66
C ALA A 195 -1.15 1.95 -27.34
N ALA A 196 -0.74 0.95 -26.58
CA ALA A 196 -0.37 -0.34 -27.16
C ALA A 196 -1.64 -1.09 -27.64
N ILE A 197 -2.62 -1.28 -26.76
CA ILE A 197 -3.90 -1.89 -27.10
C ILE A 197 -5.05 -1.01 -26.60
N PHE A 198 -5.94 -0.64 -27.51
CA PHE A 198 -7.10 0.20 -27.22
C PHE A 198 -8.41 -0.45 -27.71
N GLY A 199 -9.27 -0.80 -26.76
CA GLY A 199 -10.63 -1.27 -27.02
C GLY A 199 -11.66 -0.19 -26.68
N LYS A 200 -12.66 -0.04 -27.55
CA LYS A 200 -13.75 0.91 -27.37
C LYS A 200 -15.10 0.27 -27.61
N ASN A 201 -16.10 0.60 -26.79
CA ASN A 201 -17.50 0.31 -27.09
C ASN A 201 -18.12 1.54 -27.80
N THR A 202 -18.71 1.35 -28.99
CA THR A 202 -19.37 2.44 -29.74
C THR A 202 -20.89 2.33 -29.75
N GLY A 203 -21.44 1.52 -28.85
CA GLY A 203 -22.86 1.20 -28.73
C GLY A 203 -23.24 -0.16 -29.34
N LYS A 204 -22.26 -0.94 -29.83
CA LYS A 204 -22.50 -2.28 -30.43
C LYS A 204 -21.90 -3.42 -29.60
N GLY A 205 -21.25 -3.09 -28.48
CA GLY A 205 -20.76 -4.03 -27.48
C GLY A 205 -19.29 -3.82 -27.17
N ASP A 206 -18.84 -4.41 -26.06
CA ASP A 206 -17.44 -4.23 -25.63
C ASP A 206 -16.46 -5.00 -26.51
N THR A 207 -15.30 -4.40 -26.74
CA THR A 207 -14.15 -5.07 -27.35
C THR A 207 -13.55 -6.08 -26.37
N GLU A 208 -13.21 -7.27 -26.83
CA GLU A 208 -12.43 -8.22 -26.03
C GLU A 208 -10.94 -7.91 -26.15
N ILE A 209 -10.23 -7.76 -25.04
CA ILE A 209 -8.77 -7.58 -25.01
C ILE A 209 -8.15 -8.74 -24.23
N ILE A 210 -7.18 -9.42 -24.84
CA ILE A 210 -6.38 -10.46 -24.20
C ILE A 210 -4.90 -10.16 -24.48
N ASN A 211 -4.13 -9.87 -23.43
CA ASN A 211 -2.67 -9.77 -23.53
C ASN A 211 -1.99 -10.99 -22.92
N ASP A 212 -1.48 -11.90 -23.76
CA ASP A 212 -0.64 -13.04 -23.35
C ASP A 212 0.86 -12.77 -23.60
N GLY A 213 1.19 -11.68 -24.30
CA GLY A 213 2.55 -11.31 -24.71
C GLY A 213 3.15 -10.17 -23.89
N ASP A 214 4.24 -9.59 -24.41
CA ASP A 214 4.96 -8.52 -23.74
C ASP A 214 4.62 -7.15 -24.36
N ILE A 215 4.38 -6.17 -23.52
CA ILE A 215 4.10 -4.78 -23.89
C ILE A 215 5.12 -3.88 -23.20
N GLN A 216 5.67 -2.91 -23.93
CA GLN A 216 6.51 -1.84 -23.39
C GLN A 216 5.97 -0.48 -23.82
N ILE A 217 5.81 0.45 -22.87
CA ILE A 217 5.23 1.77 -23.11
C ILE A 217 6.12 2.92 -22.63
N GLY A 218 6.13 3.99 -23.41
CA GLY A 218 6.85 5.22 -23.17
C GLY A 218 6.06 6.22 -22.32
N GLU A 219 6.43 7.50 -22.45
CA GLU A 219 5.86 8.60 -21.66
C GLU A 219 4.34 8.76 -21.92
N LYS A 220 3.53 9.11 -20.91
CA LYS A 220 2.09 9.40 -21.02
C LYS A 220 1.32 8.40 -21.89
N SER A 221 1.78 7.14 -21.89
CA SER A 221 1.26 6.09 -22.77
C SER A 221 0.52 5.06 -21.94
N VAL A 222 -0.35 4.30 -22.60
CA VAL A 222 -1.17 3.27 -21.95
C VAL A 222 -0.87 1.90 -22.55
N GLY A 223 -0.67 0.89 -21.69
CA GLY A 223 -0.50 -0.50 -22.13
C GLY A 223 -1.83 -1.05 -22.67
N LEU A 224 -2.78 -1.26 -21.76
CA LEU A 224 -4.14 -1.69 -22.09
C LEU A 224 -5.15 -0.60 -21.74
N PHE A 225 -5.94 -0.18 -22.72
CA PHE A 225 -6.98 0.84 -22.53
C PHE A 225 -8.35 0.30 -22.94
N ALA A 226 -9.30 0.32 -22.00
CA ALA A 226 -10.72 0.07 -22.25
C ALA A 226 -11.53 1.36 -22.03
N GLU A 227 -12.28 1.79 -23.05
CA GLU A 227 -13.13 2.98 -23.00
C GLU A 227 -14.59 2.68 -23.33
N ASP A 228 -15.50 3.27 -22.54
CA ASP A 228 -16.96 3.23 -22.68
C ASP A 228 -17.57 1.82 -22.48
N TYR A 229 -16.82 0.91 -21.84
CA TYR A 229 -17.27 -0.48 -21.65
C TYR A 229 -18.48 -0.57 -20.72
N THR A 230 -19.38 -1.52 -21.00
CA THR A 230 -20.64 -1.70 -20.25
C THR A 230 -20.74 -3.04 -19.52
N GLU A 231 -19.98 -4.06 -19.90
CA GLU A 231 -20.17 -5.43 -19.43
C GLU A 231 -18.90 -6.31 -19.34
N LYS A 232 -17.82 -5.99 -20.07
CA LYS A 232 -16.62 -6.84 -20.16
C LYS A 232 -15.53 -6.46 -19.17
N ASN A 233 -14.81 -7.50 -18.76
CA ASN A 233 -13.55 -7.38 -18.04
C ASN A 233 -12.40 -6.90 -18.94
N LEU A 234 -11.32 -6.46 -18.31
CA LEU A 234 -10.04 -6.16 -18.95
C LEU A 234 -8.94 -7.03 -18.32
N GLU A 235 -8.29 -7.88 -19.09
CA GLU A 235 -7.37 -8.88 -18.54
C GLU A 235 -5.95 -8.76 -19.11
N ASN A 236 -4.95 -8.70 -18.22
CA ASN A 236 -3.54 -8.89 -18.55
C ASN A 236 -3.06 -10.25 -18.05
N ALA A 237 -2.57 -11.10 -18.96
CA ALA A 237 -1.94 -12.39 -18.65
C ALA A 237 -0.42 -12.40 -18.95
N GLY A 238 0.09 -11.39 -19.65
CA GLY A 238 1.50 -11.23 -20.01
C GLY A 238 2.20 -10.13 -19.21
N LYS A 239 3.21 -9.50 -19.82
CA LYS A 239 4.01 -8.44 -19.17
C LYS A 239 3.70 -7.06 -19.72
N ILE A 240 3.68 -6.05 -18.87
CA ILE A 240 3.59 -4.64 -19.24
C ILE A 240 4.71 -3.86 -18.55
N ALA A 241 5.68 -3.40 -19.33
CA ALA A 241 6.78 -2.55 -18.90
C ALA A 241 6.47 -1.06 -19.13
N ILE A 242 6.37 -0.29 -18.05
CA ILE A 242 6.12 1.15 -18.07
C ILE A 242 7.45 1.90 -17.95
N VAL A 243 8.05 2.23 -19.10
CA VAL A 243 9.39 2.82 -19.17
C VAL A 243 9.33 4.33 -19.02
N GLY A 244 8.33 4.99 -19.62
CA GLY A 244 8.27 6.45 -19.63
C GLY A 244 7.47 7.08 -18.49
N ASN A 245 7.62 8.39 -18.38
CA ASN A 245 6.97 9.22 -17.36
C ASN A 245 5.46 9.23 -17.51
N SER A 246 4.71 9.15 -16.42
CA SER A 246 3.25 9.21 -16.40
C SER A 246 2.57 8.16 -17.28
N GLY A 247 3.25 7.04 -17.56
CA GLY A 247 2.65 5.89 -18.23
C GLY A 247 1.72 5.11 -17.30
N ILE A 248 0.72 4.46 -17.91
CA ILE A 248 -0.29 3.64 -17.23
C ILE A 248 -0.25 2.23 -17.80
N GLY A 249 -0.07 1.22 -16.94
CA GLY A 249 -0.05 -0.17 -17.39
C GLY A 249 -1.41 -0.61 -17.93
N MET A 250 -2.44 -0.49 -17.10
CA MET A 250 -3.83 -0.78 -17.44
C MET A 250 -4.74 0.38 -17.06
N TYR A 251 -5.62 0.78 -17.97
CA TYR A 251 -6.56 1.88 -17.77
C TYR A 251 -7.97 1.45 -18.18
N TYR A 252 -8.93 1.62 -17.28
CA TYR A 252 -10.33 1.32 -17.53
C TYR A 252 -11.20 2.55 -17.26
N LYS A 253 -11.87 3.03 -18.32
CA LYS A 253 -12.85 4.11 -18.28
C LYS A 253 -14.21 3.54 -18.66
N ALA A 254 -15.03 3.26 -17.65
CA ALA A 254 -16.33 2.62 -17.83
C ALA A 254 -17.35 3.55 -18.51
N GLY A 255 -18.22 2.95 -19.32
CA GLY A 255 -19.47 3.55 -19.74
C GLY A 255 -20.57 3.29 -18.70
N ALA A 256 -21.81 3.12 -19.15
CA ALA A 256 -22.93 2.76 -18.29
C ALA A 256 -22.91 1.25 -18.00
N LEU A 257 -22.17 0.82 -16.97
CA LEU A 257 -22.07 -0.58 -16.59
C LEU A 257 -23.45 -1.19 -16.29
N THR A 258 -23.75 -2.33 -16.93
CA THR A 258 -24.96 -3.14 -16.74
C THR A 258 -24.75 -4.26 -15.72
N GLN A 259 -23.50 -4.60 -15.43
CA GLN A 259 -23.05 -5.60 -14.46
C GLN A 259 -21.74 -5.18 -13.79
N ASP A 260 -21.35 -5.88 -12.73
CA ASP A 260 -20.03 -5.70 -12.13
C ASP A 260 -18.97 -6.25 -13.10
N VAL A 261 -17.83 -5.55 -13.19
CA VAL A 261 -16.71 -5.89 -14.07
C VAL A 261 -15.39 -5.76 -13.31
N THR A 262 -14.39 -6.49 -13.80
CA THR A 262 -13.05 -6.49 -13.22
C THR A 262 -11.99 -6.14 -14.27
N MET A 263 -11.09 -5.21 -13.92
CA MET A 263 -9.79 -5.09 -14.59
C MET A 263 -8.75 -5.87 -13.78
N GLU A 264 -8.13 -6.89 -14.38
CA GLU A 264 -7.26 -7.83 -13.66
C GLU A 264 -5.87 -7.95 -14.27
N ASN A 265 -4.84 -7.74 -13.44
CA ASN A 265 -3.49 -8.25 -13.69
C ASN A 265 -3.41 -9.67 -13.14
N LYS A 266 -3.49 -10.69 -14.01
CA LYS A 266 -3.73 -12.09 -13.61
C LYS A 266 -2.50 -12.71 -12.94
N THR A 267 -2.73 -13.84 -12.26
CA THR A 267 -1.63 -14.65 -11.71
C THR A 267 -0.62 -15.02 -12.80
N GLY A 268 0.66 -14.80 -12.52
CA GLY A 268 1.77 -15.00 -13.46
C GLY A 268 2.04 -13.82 -14.40
N ALA A 269 1.16 -12.81 -14.43
CA ALA A 269 1.35 -11.56 -15.16
C ALA A 269 2.15 -10.54 -14.34
N GLU A 270 2.80 -9.61 -15.02
CA GLU A 270 3.66 -8.59 -14.40
C GLU A 270 3.39 -7.21 -15.00
N ILE A 271 3.22 -6.20 -14.15
CA ILE A 271 3.31 -4.78 -14.53
C ILE A 271 4.56 -4.20 -13.88
N SER A 272 5.54 -3.78 -14.67
CA SER A 272 6.84 -3.34 -14.16
C SER A 272 7.14 -1.88 -14.49
N GLY A 273 8.00 -1.28 -13.67
CA GLY A 273 8.59 0.03 -13.88
C GLY A 273 9.97 -0.02 -14.51
N THR A 274 10.31 -1.07 -15.24
CA THR A 274 11.60 -1.19 -15.91
C THR A 274 11.38 -1.56 -17.36
N GLU A 275 12.35 -1.29 -18.22
CA GLU A 275 12.38 -1.89 -19.55
C GLU A 275 12.35 -3.43 -19.43
N LEU A 276 11.78 -4.11 -20.42
CA LEU A 276 11.73 -5.57 -20.46
C LEU A 276 13.17 -6.13 -20.44
N GLY A 277 13.57 -6.74 -19.31
CA GLY A 277 14.95 -7.22 -19.10
C GLY A 277 15.98 -6.12 -18.80
N GLY A 278 15.54 -4.87 -18.63
CA GLY A 278 16.39 -3.72 -18.31
C GLY A 278 16.60 -3.49 -16.81
N THR A 279 17.36 -2.45 -16.49
CA THR A 279 17.62 -2.04 -15.10
C THR A 279 16.58 -1.02 -14.59
N THR A 280 16.50 -0.88 -13.27
CA THR A 280 15.64 0.11 -12.62
C THR A 280 16.03 1.55 -12.98
N PRO A 281 15.09 2.39 -13.45
CA PRO A 281 15.36 3.81 -13.70
C PRO A 281 15.78 4.59 -12.45
N ALA A 282 16.72 5.51 -12.60
CA ALA A 282 17.30 6.33 -11.52
C ALA A 282 16.50 7.60 -11.14
N ALA A 283 15.42 7.92 -11.87
CA ALA A 283 14.60 9.12 -11.67
C ALA A 283 13.15 8.75 -11.39
N SER A 284 12.39 9.59 -10.66
CA SER A 284 10.94 9.39 -10.56
C SER A 284 10.24 9.79 -11.85
N VAL A 285 9.19 9.02 -12.15
CA VAL A 285 8.49 9.04 -13.42
C VAL A 285 6.97 8.94 -13.24
N LYS A 286 6.40 9.10 -12.03
CA LYS A 286 4.94 9.20 -11.74
C LYS A 286 4.04 8.20 -12.47
N ARG A 287 4.43 6.92 -12.49
CA ARG A 287 3.72 5.86 -13.21
C ARG A 287 2.56 5.31 -12.41
N VAL A 288 1.57 4.77 -13.11
CA VAL A 288 0.46 4.03 -12.50
C VAL A 288 0.42 2.62 -13.05
N GLY A 289 0.42 1.60 -12.19
CA GLY A 289 0.27 0.22 -12.64
C GLY A 289 -1.13 -0.01 -13.23
N MET A 290 -2.15 0.19 -12.39
CA MET A 290 -3.55 0.03 -12.74
C MET A 290 -4.34 1.29 -12.34
N TYR A 291 -5.09 1.85 -13.29
CA TYR A 291 -5.98 2.99 -13.08
C TYR A 291 -7.43 2.64 -13.41
N SER A 292 -8.28 2.65 -12.39
CA SER A 292 -9.73 2.51 -12.49
C SER A 292 -10.39 3.88 -12.37
N GLU A 293 -10.88 4.43 -13.48
CA GLU A 293 -11.54 5.74 -13.46
C GLU A 293 -12.88 5.67 -12.74
N ALA A 294 -13.22 6.74 -12.03
CA ALA A 294 -14.44 6.91 -11.28
C ALA A 294 -15.65 6.48 -12.11
N ASN A 295 -16.28 5.39 -11.67
CA ASN A 295 -17.46 4.85 -12.30
C ASN A 295 -18.70 5.54 -11.71
N SER A 296 -19.61 5.97 -12.59
CA SER A 296 -20.86 6.61 -12.20
C SER A 296 -22.05 5.64 -12.12
N SER A 297 -21.88 4.39 -12.57
CA SER A 297 -22.88 3.34 -12.43
C SER A 297 -22.96 2.83 -10.99
N SER A 298 -24.11 2.26 -10.60
CA SER A 298 -24.27 1.53 -9.32
C SER A 298 -23.55 0.17 -9.30
N LYS A 299 -23.00 -0.25 -10.43
CA LYS A 299 -22.19 -1.48 -10.55
C LYS A 299 -20.74 -1.22 -10.17
N LYS A 300 -20.00 -2.28 -9.87
CA LYS A 300 -18.59 -2.20 -9.50
C LYS A 300 -17.67 -2.30 -10.72
N LEU A 301 -16.66 -1.43 -10.75
CA LEU A 301 -15.45 -1.59 -11.54
C LEU A 301 -14.31 -1.92 -10.58
N THR A 302 -14.09 -3.21 -10.33
CA THR A 302 -13.02 -3.68 -9.46
C THR A 302 -11.69 -3.66 -10.21
N ALA A 303 -10.66 -3.03 -9.64
CA ALA A 303 -9.29 -3.23 -10.10
C ALA A 303 -8.61 -4.27 -9.23
N LYS A 304 -8.13 -5.36 -9.82
CA LYS A 304 -7.56 -6.50 -9.11
C LYS A 304 -6.15 -6.83 -9.57
N ASN A 305 -5.22 -6.90 -8.64
CA ASN A 305 -3.90 -7.46 -8.87
C ASN A 305 -3.81 -8.89 -8.31
N SER A 306 -3.77 -9.89 -9.19
CA SER A 306 -3.52 -11.30 -8.86
C SER A 306 -2.09 -11.76 -9.21
N GLY A 307 -1.35 -10.95 -9.97
CA GLY A 307 0.05 -11.15 -10.35
C GLY A 307 0.99 -10.20 -9.60
N ASP A 308 2.02 -9.71 -10.30
CA ASP A 308 3.01 -8.82 -9.72
C ASP A 308 2.90 -7.40 -10.28
N ILE A 309 2.96 -6.40 -9.40
CA ILE A 309 3.18 -5.00 -9.78
C ILE A 309 4.50 -4.53 -9.16
N LYS A 310 5.52 -4.33 -9.99
CA LYS A 310 6.89 -3.98 -9.57
C LYS A 310 7.33 -2.68 -10.21
N ILE A 311 6.96 -1.55 -9.60
CA ILE A 311 7.28 -0.21 -10.12
C ILE A 311 8.38 0.41 -9.26
N LEU A 312 9.59 -0.08 -9.47
CA LEU A 312 10.79 0.43 -8.82
C LEU A 312 11.25 1.73 -9.48
N GLY A 313 11.68 2.68 -8.67
CA GLY A 313 12.21 3.98 -9.07
C GLY A 313 12.56 4.77 -7.82
N ASP A 314 13.83 5.18 -7.71
CA ASP A 314 14.45 5.74 -6.50
C ASP A 314 14.53 7.27 -6.49
N GLY A 315 14.34 7.92 -7.65
CA GLY A 315 14.45 9.37 -7.78
C GLY A 315 13.23 10.20 -7.33
N ALA A 316 12.26 9.62 -6.63
CA ALA A 316 11.14 10.41 -6.09
C ALA A 316 11.63 11.28 -4.93
N SER A 317 11.19 12.53 -4.90
CA SER A 317 11.58 13.50 -3.87
C SER A 317 10.48 13.76 -2.84
N SER A 318 9.24 13.44 -3.20
CA SER A 318 8.05 13.63 -2.36
C SER A 318 6.93 12.69 -2.78
N ILE A 319 5.90 12.59 -1.94
CA ILE A 319 4.67 11.84 -2.25
C ILE A 319 3.91 12.39 -3.48
N GLY A 320 4.13 13.66 -3.86
CA GLY A 320 3.56 14.26 -5.07
C GLY A 320 4.20 13.77 -6.37
N ASP A 321 5.31 13.04 -6.27
CA ASP A 321 6.00 12.38 -7.38
C ASP A 321 5.87 10.85 -7.30
N ALA A 322 4.91 10.35 -6.53
CA ALA A 322 4.75 8.93 -6.28
C ALA A 322 4.46 8.14 -7.57
N ASN A 323 5.10 6.98 -7.70
CA ASN A 323 4.53 5.90 -8.50
C ASN A 323 3.41 5.25 -7.70
N ILE A 324 2.32 4.85 -8.36
CA ILE A 324 1.17 4.22 -7.71
C ILE A 324 0.94 2.85 -8.33
N ALA A 325 0.85 1.78 -7.54
CA ALA A 325 0.56 0.46 -8.11
C ALA A 325 -0.91 0.37 -8.55
N MET A 326 -1.85 0.74 -7.68
CA MET A 326 -3.28 0.70 -7.95
C MET A 326 -3.94 2.01 -7.53
N TYR A 327 -4.69 2.64 -8.45
CA TYR A 327 -5.29 3.94 -8.26
C TYR A 327 -6.74 4.01 -8.75
N THR A 328 -7.56 4.75 -8.03
CA THR A 328 -8.83 5.27 -8.54
C THR A 328 -9.02 6.75 -8.15
N ASN A 329 -9.63 7.52 -9.04
CA ASN A 329 -10.07 8.89 -8.76
C ASN A 329 -11.53 8.97 -8.29
N ALA A 330 -12.14 7.84 -7.89
CA ALA A 330 -13.46 7.84 -7.26
C ALA A 330 -13.50 8.77 -6.05
N THR A 331 -14.63 9.43 -5.86
CA THR A 331 -14.83 10.41 -4.78
C THR A 331 -15.64 9.84 -3.61
N ALA A 332 -15.95 8.54 -3.65
CA ALA A 332 -16.69 7.81 -2.62
C ALA A 332 -16.39 6.31 -2.71
N ALA A 333 -16.71 5.58 -1.64
CA ALA A 333 -16.71 4.12 -1.61
C ALA A 333 -17.85 3.54 -2.48
N GLY A 334 -17.72 2.28 -2.88
CA GLY A 334 -18.77 1.43 -3.42
C GLY A 334 -18.59 1.03 -4.89
N THR A 335 -18.06 1.92 -5.73
CA THR A 335 -18.06 1.72 -7.20
C THR A 335 -16.73 1.27 -7.79
N ASN A 336 -15.61 1.60 -7.13
CA ASN A 336 -14.26 1.36 -7.65
C ASN A 336 -13.35 0.71 -6.59
N PRO A 337 -13.68 -0.48 -6.06
CA PRO A 337 -12.83 -1.16 -5.10
C PRO A 337 -11.48 -1.57 -5.74
N LEU A 338 -10.43 -1.56 -4.92
CA LEU A 338 -9.09 -2.02 -5.30
C LEU A 338 -8.75 -3.29 -4.51
N GLU A 339 -8.35 -4.35 -5.20
CA GLU A 339 -8.05 -5.66 -4.61
C GLU A 339 -6.62 -6.13 -4.94
N ASN A 340 -5.79 -6.38 -3.93
CA ASN A 340 -4.46 -6.99 -4.11
C ASN A 340 -4.42 -8.43 -3.56
N ALA A 341 -4.31 -9.41 -4.44
CA ALA A 341 -4.09 -10.82 -4.11
C ALA A 341 -2.66 -11.31 -4.41
N GLY A 342 -1.92 -10.59 -5.27
CA GLY A 342 -0.54 -10.91 -5.62
C GLY A 342 0.50 -10.07 -4.87
N THR A 343 1.56 -9.63 -5.57
CA THR A 343 2.65 -8.84 -4.97
C THR A 343 2.62 -7.40 -5.48
N ILE A 344 2.81 -6.44 -4.57
CA ILE A 344 3.12 -5.05 -4.92
C ILE A 344 4.50 -4.70 -4.36
N GLU A 345 5.40 -4.21 -5.21
CA GLU A 345 6.72 -3.72 -4.84
C GLU A 345 6.99 -2.36 -5.49
N LEU A 346 7.18 -1.33 -4.67
CA LEU A 346 7.40 0.04 -5.11
C LEU A 346 8.67 0.64 -4.52
N GLY A 347 9.30 1.54 -5.28
CA GLY A 347 10.44 2.32 -4.83
C GLY A 347 10.09 3.41 -3.81
N LYS A 348 11.01 4.37 -3.68
CA LYS A 348 10.88 5.52 -2.77
C LYS A 348 9.61 6.33 -3.05
N TYR A 349 8.91 6.77 -2.01
CA TYR A 349 7.64 7.50 -2.06
C TYR A 349 6.52 6.79 -2.85
N GLY A 350 6.64 5.50 -3.17
CA GLY A 350 5.59 4.76 -3.84
C GLY A 350 4.33 4.62 -2.99
N ILE A 351 3.16 4.58 -3.66
CA ILE A 351 1.88 4.27 -3.02
C ILE A 351 1.36 2.93 -3.56
N GLY A 352 1.19 1.94 -2.70
CA GLY A 352 0.71 0.62 -3.11
C GLY A 352 -0.73 0.70 -3.64
N MET A 353 -1.65 1.04 -2.75
CA MET A 353 -3.07 1.19 -3.09
C MET A 353 -3.56 2.58 -2.67
N TYR A 354 -4.21 3.31 -3.58
CA TYR A 354 -4.78 4.63 -3.30
C TYR A 354 -6.23 4.73 -3.79
N GLY A 355 -7.17 4.78 -2.84
CA GLY A 355 -8.61 4.80 -3.12
C GLY A 355 -9.47 4.83 -1.87
N TRP A 356 -10.62 4.16 -1.93
CA TRP A 356 -11.62 4.12 -0.86
C TRP A 356 -11.76 2.70 -0.27
N ASP A 357 -12.44 1.79 -0.98
CA ASP A 357 -12.54 0.39 -0.58
C ASP A 357 -11.29 -0.38 -1.03
N LEU A 358 -10.49 -0.84 -0.07
CA LEU A 358 -9.17 -1.41 -0.32
C LEU A 358 -9.06 -2.78 0.35
N ASP A 359 -8.95 -3.84 -0.46
CA ASP A 359 -8.81 -5.20 0.01
C ASP A 359 -7.43 -5.75 -0.35
N THR A 360 -6.74 -6.39 0.60
CA THR A 360 -5.49 -7.11 0.32
C THR A 360 -5.44 -8.48 1.00
N SER A 361 -5.01 -9.46 0.23
CA SER A 361 -4.62 -10.81 0.65
C SER A 361 -3.19 -11.17 0.21
N GLY A 362 -2.52 -10.23 -0.47
CA GLY A 362 -1.17 -10.33 -0.98
C GLY A 362 -0.13 -9.54 -0.16
N ASP A 363 1.10 -9.51 -0.66
CA ASP A 363 2.23 -8.77 -0.07
C ASP A 363 2.32 -7.35 -0.64
N ILE A 364 2.70 -6.39 0.20
CA ILE A 364 2.94 -5.00 -0.24
C ILE A 364 4.26 -4.49 0.36
N THR A 365 5.18 -4.10 -0.50
CA THR A 365 6.46 -3.47 -0.13
C THR A 365 6.57 -2.10 -0.76
N VAL A 366 6.85 -1.07 0.05
CA VAL A 366 7.14 0.29 -0.43
C VAL A 366 8.45 0.81 0.16
N GLY A 367 9.18 1.62 -0.62
CA GLY A 367 10.43 2.23 -0.18
C GLY A 367 10.27 3.39 0.80
N ASP A 368 11.37 4.09 1.07
CA ASP A 368 11.40 5.23 1.99
C ASP A 368 10.38 6.31 1.61
N GLY A 369 9.69 6.89 2.58
CA GLY A 369 8.66 7.91 2.36
C GLY A 369 7.37 7.38 1.73
N GLY A 370 7.28 6.08 1.40
CA GLY A 370 6.14 5.46 0.76
C GLY A 370 4.94 5.25 1.66
N VAL A 371 3.83 4.82 1.05
CA VAL A 371 2.59 4.43 1.73
C VAL A 371 2.10 3.10 1.15
N ALA A 372 2.01 2.04 1.96
CA ALA A 372 1.54 0.75 1.42
C ALA A 372 0.05 0.81 1.05
N ILE A 373 -0.79 1.30 1.96
CA ILE A 373 -2.24 1.47 1.75
C ILE A 373 -2.64 2.89 2.16
N TYR A 374 -3.21 3.65 1.24
CA TYR A 374 -3.78 4.97 1.50
C TYR A 374 -5.28 4.96 1.19
N SER A 375 -6.09 4.92 2.25
CA SER A 375 -7.54 5.02 2.17
C SER A 375 -8.03 6.45 2.48
N GLN A 376 -8.83 7.02 1.59
CA GLN A 376 -9.47 8.33 1.74
C GLN A 376 -10.83 8.27 2.45
N GLY A 377 -11.37 7.06 2.63
CA GLY A 377 -12.72 6.73 3.07
C GLY A 377 -13.02 5.27 2.73
N GLY A 378 -14.18 4.71 3.08
CA GLY A 378 -14.48 3.29 2.79
C GLY A 378 -13.72 2.30 3.67
N ASP A 379 -13.91 1.00 3.45
CA ASP A 379 -13.32 -0.03 4.30
C ASP A 379 -11.95 -0.48 3.79
N VAL A 380 -11.08 -0.89 4.72
CA VAL A 380 -9.78 -1.52 4.44
C VAL A 380 -9.78 -2.93 5.01
N ASN A 381 -9.76 -3.97 4.17
CA ASN A 381 -9.73 -5.35 4.63
C ASN A 381 -8.43 -6.04 4.22
N MET A 382 -7.65 -6.46 5.21
CA MET A 382 -6.41 -7.18 5.06
C MET A 382 -6.57 -8.58 5.66
N ALA A 383 -6.88 -9.55 4.81
CA ALA A 383 -7.11 -10.93 5.22
C ALA A 383 -6.38 -11.87 4.27
N ALA A 384 -5.42 -12.61 4.80
CA ALA A 384 -4.61 -13.54 4.02
C ALA A 384 -4.74 -14.98 4.54
N SER A 385 -4.63 -15.94 3.61
CA SER A 385 -4.33 -17.33 3.97
C SER A 385 -2.83 -17.47 4.22
N GLY A 386 -2.46 -17.92 5.42
CA GLY A 386 -1.06 -17.96 5.86
C GLY A 386 -0.48 -16.57 6.11
N THR A 387 0.83 -16.51 6.36
CA THR A 387 1.51 -15.24 6.67
C THR A 387 1.76 -14.43 5.39
N LYS A 388 1.37 -13.15 5.42
CA LYS A 388 1.68 -12.13 4.40
C LYS A 388 2.34 -10.93 5.05
N LYS A 389 2.99 -10.08 4.26
CA LYS A 389 3.83 -8.99 4.77
C LYS A 389 3.42 -7.64 4.19
N ILE A 390 3.33 -6.65 5.08
CA ILE A 390 3.42 -5.24 4.74
C ILE A 390 4.79 -4.74 5.17
N LYS A 391 5.59 -4.30 4.19
CA LYS A 391 6.94 -3.77 4.42
C LYS A 391 7.05 -2.33 3.96
N VAL A 392 7.54 -1.46 4.82
CA VAL A 392 7.75 -0.04 4.51
C VAL A 392 9.16 0.40 4.85
N GLY A 393 9.75 1.25 4.01
CA GLY A 393 11.07 1.85 4.23
C GLY A 393 11.08 2.88 5.36
N LYS A 394 12.07 3.77 5.35
CA LYS A 394 12.23 4.86 6.34
C LYS A 394 11.24 5.99 6.11
N ASN A 395 10.79 6.67 7.17
CA ASN A 395 9.84 7.79 7.12
C ASN A 395 8.56 7.50 6.32
N ALA A 396 8.13 6.23 6.31
CA ALA A 396 7.05 5.68 5.51
C ALA A 396 5.83 5.32 6.38
N ARG A 397 4.74 4.90 5.75
CA ARG A 397 3.48 4.53 6.42
C ARG A 397 2.99 3.20 5.87
N GLY A 398 2.67 2.25 6.74
CA GLY A 398 2.00 1.01 6.34
C GLY A 398 0.60 1.34 5.85
N ILE A 399 -0.29 1.60 6.79
CA ILE A 399 -1.70 1.85 6.54
C ILE A 399 -2.03 3.28 6.97
N LEU A 400 -2.44 4.13 6.03
CA LEU A 400 -2.87 5.51 6.24
C LEU A 400 -4.37 5.64 5.95
N VAL A 401 -5.12 6.04 6.97
CA VAL A 401 -6.58 6.18 6.94
C VAL A 401 -6.95 7.60 7.37
N VAL A 402 -7.67 8.33 6.52
CA VAL A 402 -7.96 9.77 6.73
C VAL A 402 -9.45 10.14 6.69
N GLY A 403 -10.32 9.25 6.24
CA GLY A 403 -11.77 9.46 6.21
C GLY A 403 -12.43 9.21 7.58
N ASP A 404 -13.77 9.30 7.60
CA ASP A 404 -14.62 9.13 8.78
C ASP A 404 -15.52 7.90 8.64
N GLY A 405 -15.76 7.19 9.76
CA GLY A 405 -16.64 6.02 9.79
C GLY A 405 -16.08 4.77 9.12
N GLN A 406 -14.77 4.70 8.89
CA GLN A 406 -14.12 3.60 8.18
C GLN A 406 -13.90 2.39 9.09
N ASN A 407 -14.00 1.18 8.54
CA ASN A 407 -13.55 -0.04 9.20
C ASN A 407 -12.23 -0.53 8.59
N VAL A 408 -11.26 -0.82 9.45
CA VAL A 408 -9.97 -1.38 9.10
C VAL A 408 -9.85 -2.73 9.79
N THR A 409 -9.84 -3.80 9.01
CA THR A 409 -9.62 -5.16 9.52
C THR A 409 -8.27 -5.66 9.01
N ALA A 410 -7.38 -6.05 9.91
CA ALA A 410 -6.10 -6.63 9.54
C ALA A 410 -5.82 -7.90 10.35
N THR A 411 -5.70 -9.03 9.64
CA THR A 411 -5.59 -10.36 10.25
C THR A 411 -4.45 -11.16 9.62
N ASN A 412 -3.56 -11.70 10.45
CA ASN A 412 -2.45 -12.60 10.06
C ASN A 412 -1.39 -11.97 9.14
N TYR A 413 -1.12 -10.67 9.29
CA TYR A 413 -0.05 -9.97 8.58
C TYR A 413 1.18 -9.75 9.46
N GLU A 414 2.36 -9.95 8.89
CA GLU A 414 3.61 -9.42 9.41
C GLU A 414 3.81 -7.97 8.94
N TYR A 415 4.27 -7.12 9.86
CA TYR A 415 4.57 -5.72 9.58
C TYR A 415 6.06 -5.48 9.77
N GLU A 416 6.73 -4.99 8.74
CA GLU A 416 8.14 -4.59 8.79
C GLU A 416 8.20 -3.07 8.57
N ILE A 417 8.40 -2.33 9.67
CA ILE A 417 8.27 -0.87 9.72
C ILE A 417 9.64 -0.23 9.86
N GLY A 418 10.13 0.47 8.84
CA GLY A 418 11.45 1.10 8.85
C GLY A 418 11.61 2.26 9.86
N ASP A 419 12.80 2.88 9.87
CA ASP A 419 13.12 3.98 10.80
C ASP A 419 12.22 5.20 10.58
N GLY A 420 11.71 5.80 11.65
CA GLY A 420 10.85 6.99 11.60
C GLY A 420 9.47 6.74 10.99
N SER A 421 9.10 5.47 10.78
CA SER A 421 7.90 5.06 10.06
C SER A 421 6.74 4.70 10.98
N TYR A 422 5.56 4.54 10.37
CA TYR A 422 4.32 4.25 11.06
C TYR A 422 3.72 2.94 10.54
N GLY A 423 3.23 2.08 11.44
CA GLY A 423 2.46 0.88 11.07
C GLY A 423 1.07 1.25 10.59
N PHE A 424 0.22 1.66 11.54
CA PHE A 424 -1.15 2.13 11.35
C PHE A 424 -1.27 3.60 11.74
N VAL A 425 -1.88 4.39 10.87
CA VAL A 425 -2.11 5.82 11.03
C VAL A 425 -3.59 6.12 10.86
N ASN A 426 -4.27 6.41 11.97
CA ASN A 426 -5.66 6.88 11.98
C ASN A 426 -5.70 8.40 12.15
N ARG A 427 -6.07 9.11 11.08
CA ARG A 427 -6.14 10.58 11.03
C ARG A 427 -7.55 11.09 10.72
N ASN A 428 -8.56 10.42 11.25
CA ASN A 428 -9.91 10.95 11.18
C ASN A 428 -10.02 12.30 11.89
N SER A 429 -10.86 13.18 11.33
CA SER A 429 -11.28 14.44 11.95
C SER A 429 -12.81 14.63 11.92
N GLY A 430 -13.54 13.65 11.39
CA GLY A 430 -15.00 13.62 11.33
C GLY A 430 -15.64 13.17 12.66
N PRO A 431 -16.98 13.23 12.73
CA PRO A 431 -17.72 13.00 13.97
C PRO A 431 -17.93 11.53 14.35
N THR A 432 -17.77 10.59 13.43
CA THR A 432 -18.15 9.17 13.63
C THR A 432 -17.05 8.37 14.31
N GLY A 433 -15.80 8.60 13.92
CA GLY A 433 -14.67 7.77 14.35
C GLY A 433 -14.43 6.58 13.43
N ASN A 434 -13.18 6.18 13.27
CA ASN A 434 -12.80 4.97 12.56
C ASN A 434 -12.63 3.79 13.52
N THR A 435 -12.89 2.58 13.02
CA THR A 435 -12.72 1.34 13.79
C THR A 435 -11.59 0.50 13.21
N PHE A 436 -10.63 0.10 14.04
CA PHE A 436 -9.50 -0.74 13.65
C PHE A 436 -9.57 -2.05 14.44
N THR A 437 -9.43 -3.18 13.74
CA THR A 437 -9.27 -4.52 14.32
C THR A 437 -7.99 -5.12 13.76
N ILE A 438 -6.93 -5.16 14.56
CA ILE A 438 -5.59 -5.61 14.18
C ILE A 438 -5.28 -6.87 14.99
N SER A 439 -5.04 -8.00 14.31
CA SER A 439 -4.96 -9.30 14.96
C SER A 439 -4.03 -10.28 14.28
N GLY A 440 -3.42 -11.17 15.08
CA GLY A 440 -2.47 -12.16 14.60
C GLY A 440 -1.19 -11.54 14.01
N GLY A 441 -0.34 -12.38 13.43
CA GLY A 441 0.95 -11.93 12.88
C GLY A 441 1.87 -11.27 13.92
N LYS A 442 2.81 -10.46 13.44
CA LYS A 442 3.81 -9.77 14.27
C LYS A 442 4.27 -8.47 13.62
N ALA A 443 4.51 -7.44 14.42
CA ALA A 443 5.11 -6.19 13.97
C ALA A 443 6.57 -6.09 14.41
N THR A 444 7.44 -5.68 13.49
CA THR A 444 8.86 -5.42 13.71
C THR A 444 9.17 -3.98 13.32
N LEU A 445 9.68 -3.19 14.27
CA LEU A 445 9.91 -1.76 14.08
C LEU A 445 11.41 -1.43 14.04
N GLY A 446 11.77 -0.48 13.19
CA GLY A 446 13.06 0.21 13.20
C GLY A 446 13.20 1.12 14.41
N ASN A 447 13.94 2.21 14.26
CA ASN A 447 14.08 3.24 15.29
C ASN A 447 13.05 4.36 15.08
N LYS A 448 12.65 5.08 16.14
CA LYS A 448 11.73 6.24 16.06
C LYS A 448 10.38 5.93 15.39
N GLY A 449 9.99 4.66 15.35
CA GLY A 449 8.76 4.18 14.73
C GLY A 449 7.57 4.26 15.68
N LYS A 450 6.36 4.27 15.11
CA LYS A 450 5.11 4.07 15.86
C LYS A 450 4.32 2.93 15.25
N PHE A 451 3.94 1.91 16.02
CA PHE A 451 3.13 0.85 15.42
C PHE A 451 1.70 1.33 15.23
N ILE A 452 1.06 1.85 16.29
CA ILE A 452 -0.25 2.47 16.21
C ILE A 452 -0.12 3.95 16.51
N TYR A 453 -0.56 4.79 15.56
CA TYR A 453 -0.72 6.23 15.74
C TYR A 453 -2.16 6.63 15.44
N SER A 454 -2.84 7.24 16.41
CA SER A 454 -4.20 7.75 16.24
C SER A 454 -4.34 9.18 16.75
N SER A 455 -4.85 10.06 15.90
CA SER A 455 -5.36 11.39 16.28
C SER A 455 -6.89 11.44 16.32
N ASP A 456 -7.57 10.31 16.15
CA ASP A 456 -9.02 10.20 16.09
C ASP A 456 -9.63 10.05 17.48
N LYS A 457 -10.23 11.13 17.99
CA LYS A 457 -10.83 11.19 19.34
C LYS A 457 -12.08 10.32 19.50
N LYS A 458 -12.66 9.87 18.39
CA LYS A 458 -13.85 9.00 18.36
C LYS A 458 -13.53 7.59 17.88
N GLY A 459 -12.29 7.36 17.49
CA GLY A 459 -11.84 6.08 16.95
C GLY A 459 -11.82 4.99 18.00
N ASN A 460 -12.04 3.76 17.54
CA ASN A 460 -11.99 2.55 18.35
C ASN A 460 -10.95 1.62 17.75
N ILE A 461 -9.89 1.28 18.50
CA ILE A 461 -8.81 0.41 18.02
C ILE A 461 -8.74 -0.82 18.91
N THR A 462 -8.82 -2.00 18.33
CA THR A 462 -8.52 -3.28 19.00
C THR A 462 -7.27 -3.88 18.38
N ASN A 463 -6.22 -4.07 19.19
CA ASN A 463 -4.96 -4.67 18.76
C ASN A 463 -4.63 -5.92 19.58
N SER A 464 -4.36 -7.02 18.89
CA SER A 464 -3.80 -8.24 19.47
C SER A 464 -2.52 -8.71 18.77
N THR A 465 -1.94 -7.88 17.89
CA THR A 465 -0.65 -8.16 17.24
C THR A 465 0.50 -7.78 18.17
N ASP A 466 1.45 -8.70 18.31
CA ASP A 466 2.69 -8.48 19.07
C ASP A 466 3.65 -7.55 18.32
N MET A 467 4.38 -6.73 19.06
CA MET A 467 5.33 -5.74 18.56
C MET A 467 6.72 -6.00 19.11
N GLU A 468 7.72 -6.01 18.25
CA GLU A 468 9.13 -6.03 18.64
C GLU A 468 9.97 -5.05 17.81
N MET A 469 11.24 -4.91 18.16
CA MET A 469 12.21 -4.18 17.34
C MET A 469 12.93 -5.09 16.35
N LEU A 470 13.13 -4.58 15.13
CA LEU A 470 14.01 -5.14 14.12
C LEU A 470 15.38 -5.51 14.72
N SER A 471 15.98 -6.58 14.22
CA SER A 471 17.31 -7.02 14.66
C SER A 471 18.40 -5.97 14.41
N THR A 472 18.18 -5.08 13.44
CA THR A 472 19.08 -4.00 13.06
C THR A 472 18.83 -2.68 13.79
N ALA A 473 17.76 -2.57 14.59
CA ALA A 473 17.43 -1.34 15.31
C ALA A 473 18.22 -1.24 16.63
N THR A 474 18.89 -0.09 16.84
CA THR A 474 19.84 0.12 17.95
C THR A 474 19.65 1.42 18.72
N ASP A 475 18.86 2.37 18.20
CA ASP A 475 18.75 3.72 18.76
C ASP A 475 17.53 3.88 19.68
N GLY A 476 16.42 3.19 19.38
CA GLY A 476 15.18 3.22 20.17
C GLY A 476 14.23 4.36 19.77
N GLU A 477 13.67 5.07 20.76
CA GLU A 477 12.65 6.12 20.61
C GLU A 477 11.33 5.66 19.95
N ASN A 478 11.01 4.37 20.05
CA ASN A 478 9.80 3.79 19.49
C ASN A 478 8.58 4.00 20.38
N TYR A 479 7.39 4.03 19.75
CA TYR A 479 6.11 3.99 20.45
C TYR A 479 5.31 2.77 19.98
N GLY A 480 4.82 1.96 20.91
CA GLY A 480 3.95 0.84 20.54
C GLY A 480 2.60 1.41 20.12
N ILE A 481 2.00 2.14 21.05
CA ILE A 481 0.73 2.82 20.85
C ILE A 481 0.88 4.29 21.24
N TYR A 482 0.55 5.18 20.31
CA TYR A 482 0.39 6.61 20.56
C TYR A 482 -1.00 7.00 20.08
N ALA A 483 -1.94 7.23 21.00
CA ALA A 483 -3.33 7.36 20.60
C ALA A 483 -4.16 8.30 21.49
N THR A 484 -5.11 8.95 20.84
CA THR A 484 -6.37 9.41 21.45
C THR A 484 -7.50 8.44 21.05
N GLY A 485 -8.74 8.72 21.49
CA GLY A 485 -9.88 7.81 21.29
C GLY A 485 -9.80 6.58 22.20
N THR A 486 -10.51 5.52 21.85
CA THR A 486 -10.55 4.28 22.62
C THR A 486 -9.64 3.23 22.01
N VAL A 487 -8.75 2.64 22.84
CA VAL A 487 -7.86 1.56 22.40
C VAL A 487 -7.94 0.38 23.35
N ILE A 488 -8.03 -0.84 22.81
CA ILE A 488 -7.90 -2.10 23.54
C ILE A 488 -6.66 -2.82 22.99
N ASN A 489 -5.65 -3.02 23.82
CA ASN A 489 -4.44 -3.75 23.45
C ASN A 489 -4.30 -5.03 24.26
N SER A 490 -4.16 -6.16 23.58
CA SER A 490 -3.77 -7.44 24.17
C SER A 490 -2.46 -8.00 23.62
N GLY A 491 -1.88 -7.38 22.59
CA GLY A 491 -0.59 -7.79 22.02
C GLY A 491 0.59 -7.39 22.91
N LYS A 492 1.64 -8.21 22.95
CA LYS A 492 2.90 -7.91 23.64
C LYS A 492 3.61 -6.72 22.98
N ILE A 493 4.24 -5.86 23.77
CA ILE A 493 5.13 -4.79 23.31
C ILE A 493 6.54 -5.06 23.85
N GLU A 494 7.49 -5.40 22.99
CA GLU A 494 8.87 -5.77 23.37
C GLU A 494 9.90 -4.87 22.66
N PHE A 495 10.23 -3.74 23.28
CA PHE A 495 11.21 -2.77 22.77
C PHE A 495 12.42 -2.66 23.70
N THR A 496 13.13 -3.79 23.83
CA THR A 496 14.29 -3.95 24.72
C THR A 496 15.60 -3.43 24.13
N LYS A 497 15.59 -2.99 22.87
CA LYS A 497 16.78 -2.48 22.15
C LYS A 497 16.75 -0.95 22.05
N GLY A 498 17.94 -0.35 22.03
CA GLY A 498 18.07 1.11 22.01
C GLY A 498 17.49 1.78 23.26
N LYS A 499 17.38 3.11 23.23
CA LYS A 499 17.04 3.90 24.42
C LYS A 499 15.76 4.69 24.23
N GLY A 500 15.02 4.91 25.32
CA GLY A 500 13.90 5.84 25.34
C GLY A 500 12.65 5.37 24.61
N ASN A 501 12.36 4.06 24.66
CA ASN A 501 11.16 3.50 24.04
C ASN A 501 9.94 3.70 24.95
N VAL A 502 8.77 3.88 24.35
CA VAL A 502 7.50 4.01 25.06
C VAL A 502 6.56 2.88 24.65
N GLY A 503 6.01 2.17 25.62
CA GLY A 503 5.03 1.12 25.36
C GLY A 503 3.71 1.73 24.86
N ILE A 504 3.04 2.45 25.76
CA ILE A 504 1.73 3.07 25.49
C ILE A 504 1.76 4.54 25.88
N TYR A 505 1.27 5.41 25.00
CA TYR A 505 0.98 6.81 25.25
C TYR A 505 -0.49 7.12 24.94
N ALA A 506 -1.29 7.29 26.01
CA ALA A 506 -2.62 7.91 25.94
C ALA A 506 -2.50 9.45 26.00
N THR A 507 -2.97 10.12 24.95
CA THR A 507 -2.93 11.58 24.84
C THR A 507 -4.28 12.16 24.43
N GLU A 508 -4.44 13.48 24.59
CA GLU A 508 -5.64 14.22 24.25
C GLU A 508 -6.95 13.54 24.70
N ASP A 509 -7.00 13.09 25.95
CA ASP A 509 -8.13 12.38 26.58
C ASP A 509 -8.42 10.97 26.00
N GLY A 510 -7.43 10.31 25.40
CA GLY A 510 -7.54 8.90 25.01
C GLY A 510 -7.86 7.98 26.19
N ASP A 511 -8.65 6.94 25.96
CA ASP A 511 -9.01 5.89 26.93
C ASP A 511 -8.47 4.53 26.44
N ILE A 512 -7.36 4.09 27.02
CA ILE A 512 -6.63 2.89 26.59
C ILE A 512 -6.77 1.80 27.65
N THR A 513 -7.22 0.62 27.25
CA THR A 513 -7.20 -0.61 28.05
C THR A 513 -6.10 -1.53 27.54
N ASN A 514 -5.16 -1.90 28.42
CA ASN A 514 -4.05 -2.79 28.09
C ASN A 514 -4.07 -4.05 28.94
N SER A 515 -4.02 -5.22 28.29
CA SER A 515 -3.77 -6.51 28.90
C SER A 515 -2.51 -7.20 28.35
N GLY A 516 -1.86 -6.62 27.33
CA GLY A 516 -0.61 -7.15 26.78
C GLY A 516 0.58 -6.78 27.65
N ASN A 517 1.60 -7.65 27.69
CA ASN A 517 2.83 -7.39 28.43
C ASN A 517 3.67 -6.33 27.71
N ILE A 518 4.35 -5.48 28.48
CA ILE A 518 5.24 -4.43 27.99
C ILE A 518 6.64 -4.68 28.55
N GLU A 519 7.65 -4.76 27.68
CA GLU A 519 9.05 -4.99 28.00
C GLU A 519 9.92 -3.96 27.29
N LEU A 520 10.66 -3.13 28.04
CA LEU A 520 11.45 -2.01 27.52
C LEU A 520 12.90 -2.04 28.03
N GLY A 521 13.80 -1.39 27.29
CA GLY A 521 15.22 -1.19 27.65
C GLY A 521 15.50 0.10 28.42
N GLU A 522 16.77 0.52 28.45
CA GLU A 522 17.25 1.67 29.22
C GLU A 522 16.78 3.03 28.69
N SER A 523 16.91 4.06 29.51
CA SER A 523 16.74 5.46 29.11
C SER A 523 18.07 6.13 28.73
N ASP A 524 17.98 7.33 28.16
CA ASP A 524 19.05 8.30 28.03
C ASP A 524 18.60 9.64 28.62
N ALA A 525 18.66 9.73 29.96
CA ALA A 525 18.22 10.91 30.69
C ALA A 525 19.00 12.17 30.30
N ALA A 526 20.28 12.04 29.95
CA ALA A 526 21.12 13.17 29.51
C ALA A 526 20.58 13.84 28.24
N ASN A 527 19.95 13.05 27.36
CA ASN A 527 19.32 13.53 26.13
C ASN A 527 17.78 13.56 26.21
N LYS A 528 17.20 13.42 27.41
CA LYS A 528 15.75 13.44 27.67
C LYS A 528 14.97 12.34 26.92
N LYS A 529 15.57 11.19 26.69
CA LYS A 529 14.91 10.02 26.11
C LYS A 529 14.59 9.04 27.23
N TYR A 530 13.34 8.95 27.64
CA TYR A 530 12.96 8.10 28.77
C TYR A 530 12.25 6.86 28.27
N SER A 531 12.68 5.69 28.77
CA SER A 531 11.93 4.47 28.57
C SER A 531 10.77 4.47 29.54
N ILE A 532 9.55 4.48 28.99
CA ILE A 532 8.32 4.60 29.78
C ILE A 532 7.36 3.50 29.38
N GLY A 533 6.97 2.66 30.34
CA GLY A 533 6.01 1.57 30.08
C GLY A 533 4.68 2.12 29.58
N ILE A 534 4.06 2.95 30.43
CA ILE A 534 2.76 3.56 30.17
C ILE A 534 2.80 5.05 30.55
N ILE A 535 2.36 5.92 29.63
CA ILE A 535 2.13 7.34 29.87
C ILE A 535 0.68 7.75 29.59
N ALA A 536 0.12 8.56 30.49
CA ALA A 536 -1.17 9.22 30.33
C ALA A 536 -1.00 10.76 30.45
N LYS A 537 -1.14 11.51 29.35
CA LYS A 537 -0.88 12.96 29.30
C LYS A 537 -1.62 13.73 28.17
N PRO A 538 -2.73 14.41 28.48
CA PRO A 538 -3.76 13.90 29.38
C PRO A 538 -4.43 12.68 28.73
N GLY A 539 -4.90 11.73 29.54
CA GLY A 539 -5.49 10.50 29.04
C GLY A 539 -5.79 9.55 30.20
N LYS A 540 -6.43 8.44 29.89
CA LYS A 540 -6.74 7.37 30.82
C LYS A 540 -6.15 6.06 30.31
N VAL A 541 -5.43 5.36 31.18
CA VAL A 541 -4.96 3.99 30.89
C VAL A 541 -5.43 3.03 31.99
N THR A 542 -6.13 1.97 31.60
CA THR A 542 -6.45 0.83 32.46
C THR A 542 -5.53 -0.32 32.09
N ASN A 543 -4.61 -0.71 32.97
CA ASN A 543 -3.60 -1.72 32.71
C ASN A 543 -3.79 -2.97 33.59
N SER A 544 -3.79 -4.14 32.98
CA SER A 544 -3.72 -5.44 33.65
C SER A 544 -2.55 -6.31 33.17
N GLY A 545 -1.88 -5.94 32.06
CA GLY A 545 -0.66 -6.60 31.59
C GLY A 545 0.55 -6.24 32.45
N THR A 546 1.60 -7.06 32.42
CA THR A 546 2.84 -6.73 33.14
C THR A 546 3.61 -5.62 32.42
N VAL A 547 4.30 -4.79 33.18
CA VAL A 547 5.23 -3.78 32.64
C VAL A 547 6.61 -4.05 33.22
N LYS A 548 7.60 -4.28 32.36
CA LYS A 548 8.98 -4.53 32.74
C LYS A 548 9.91 -3.56 32.02
N ILE A 549 10.75 -2.85 32.78
CA ILE A 549 11.80 -1.98 32.24
C ILE A 549 13.14 -2.43 32.79
N GLY A 550 14.04 -2.85 31.92
CA GLY A 550 15.24 -3.57 32.33
C GLY A 550 14.98 -5.05 32.60
N ASP A 551 16.02 -5.85 32.47
CA ASP A 551 16.05 -7.28 32.73
C ASP A 551 17.49 -7.73 32.97
N SER A 552 17.91 -7.72 34.23
CA SER A 552 19.28 -8.08 34.64
C SER A 552 19.63 -9.50 34.20
N ALA A 553 18.65 -10.41 34.15
CA ALA A 553 18.86 -11.78 33.70
C ALA A 553 19.25 -11.87 32.21
N ASN A 554 18.82 -10.88 31.42
CA ASN A 554 19.11 -10.77 29.98
C ASN A 554 20.07 -9.61 29.68
N SER A 555 20.76 -9.06 30.69
CA SER A 555 21.70 -7.93 30.55
C SER A 555 21.08 -6.68 29.94
N ILE A 556 19.80 -6.41 30.23
CA ILE A 556 19.11 -5.19 29.84
C ILE A 556 19.08 -4.27 31.06
N ASP A 557 19.76 -3.13 30.99
CA ASP A 557 19.64 -2.09 32.03
C ASP A 557 18.34 -1.32 31.82
N GLY A 558 17.62 -1.01 32.89
CA GLY A 558 16.41 -0.20 32.90
C GLY A 558 16.64 1.23 33.40
N LYS A 559 17.90 1.61 33.67
CA LYS A 559 18.32 2.89 34.25
C LYS A 559 17.49 4.10 33.78
N ASP A 560 17.15 4.94 34.75
CA ASP A 560 16.33 6.16 34.61
C ASP A 560 14.92 5.91 33.99
N GLY A 561 14.51 4.65 33.82
CA GLY A 561 13.21 4.25 33.27
C GLY A 561 12.05 4.44 34.25
N ILE A 562 10.84 4.58 33.70
CA ILE A 562 9.61 4.83 34.46
C ILE A 562 8.54 3.81 34.07
N GLY A 563 8.09 2.97 35.01
CA GLY A 563 7.04 1.98 34.74
C GLY A 563 5.73 2.64 34.30
N LEU A 564 5.16 3.46 35.18
CA LEU A 564 3.91 4.20 34.96
C LEU A 564 4.13 5.70 35.13
N PHE A 565 3.65 6.53 34.20
CA PHE A 565 3.77 7.99 34.28
C PHE A 565 2.45 8.69 33.96
N ALA A 566 1.86 9.36 34.95
CA ALA A 566 0.68 10.18 34.76
C ALA A 566 1.04 11.66 34.88
N ASP A 567 0.71 12.45 33.86
CA ASP A 567 1.06 13.87 33.81
C ASP A 567 -0.07 14.71 33.23
N SER A 568 -0.01 16.01 33.49
CA SER A 568 -0.99 16.96 32.98
C SER A 568 -0.47 17.68 31.74
N GLU A 569 -1.39 18.06 30.86
CA GLU A 569 -1.12 19.01 29.80
C GLU A 569 -2.38 19.82 29.51
N ASN A 570 -2.22 21.11 29.22
CA ASN A 570 -3.33 22.02 28.91
C ASN A 570 -4.47 22.03 29.94
N GLY A 571 -4.14 21.91 31.23
CA GLY A 571 -5.10 21.93 32.34
C GLY A 571 -5.93 20.66 32.50
N LYS A 572 -5.61 19.60 31.74
CA LYS A 572 -6.21 18.26 31.89
C LYS A 572 -5.18 17.29 32.45
N ASN A 573 -5.65 16.25 33.11
CA ASN A 573 -4.82 15.36 33.92
C ASN A 573 -4.76 13.95 33.33
N GLY A 574 -3.68 13.25 33.62
CA GLY A 574 -3.55 11.82 33.37
C GLY A 574 -4.20 10.98 34.48
N GLU A 575 -4.77 9.84 34.10
CA GLU A 575 -5.25 8.81 35.00
C GLU A 575 -4.70 7.45 34.58
N ILE A 576 -4.05 6.74 35.51
CA ILE A 576 -3.66 5.34 35.30
C ILE A 576 -4.30 4.49 36.38
N ILE A 577 -5.01 3.43 35.98
CA ILE A 577 -5.56 2.40 36.86
C ILE A 577 -4.80 1.12 36.54
N ASN A 578 -4.04 0.60 37.50
CA ASN A 578 -3.14 -0.52 37.29
C ASN A 578 -3.48 -1.70 38.21
N THR A 579 -3.61 -2.88 37.62
CA THR A 579 -3.74 -4.17 38.29
C THR A 579 -2.74 -5.20 37.76
N GLY A 580 -1.80 -4.79 36.91
CA GLY A 580 -0.71 -5.63 36.41
C GLY A 580 0.61 -5.32 37.11
N ALA A 581 1.45 -6.33 37.30
CA ALA A 581 2.73 -6.17 38.00
C ALA A 581 3.69 -5.26 37.22
N ILE A 582 4.39 -4.38 37.95
CA ILE A 582 5.38 -3.46 37.42
C ILE A 582 6.76 -3.86 37.94
N THR A 583 7.72 -4.08 37.05
CA THR A 583 9.12 -4.36 37.40
C THR A 583 10.04 -3.33 36.75
N THR A 584 10.88 -2.65 37.52
CA THR A 584 11.98 -1.86 36.97
C THR A 584 13.31 -2.33 37.55
N GLU A 585 14.30 -2.59 36.68
CA GLU A 585 15.63 -3.03 37.07
C GLU A 585 16.69 -2.11 36.49
N GLY A 586 17.31 -1.27 37.33
CA GLY A 586 18.30 -0.27 36.96
C GLY A 586 18.30 0.90 37.93
N ASP A 587 19.41 1.62 37.99
CA ASP A 587 19.56 2.77 38.88
C ASP A 587 18.61 3.90 38.49
N SER A 588 18.17 4.68 39.50
CA SER A 588 17.35 5.88 39.33
C SER A 588 16.01 5.63 38.60
N THR A 589 15.56 4.38 38.54
CA THR A 589 14.25 4.01 38.01
C THR A 589 13.11 4.38 38.97
N ILE A 590 11.92 4.58 38.39
CA ILE A 590 10.69 4.84 39.12
C ILE A 590 9.63 3.82 38.72
N GLY A 591 9.03 3.12 39.68
CA GLY A 591 7.95 2.17 39.39
C GLY A 591 6.68 2.87 38.90
N ALA A 592 6.18 3.84 39.67
CA ALA A 592 5.05 4.68 39.29
C ALA A 592 5.30 6.15 39.66
N TYR A 593 4.94 7.06 38.75
CA TYR A 593 5.13 8.50 38.92
C TYR A 593 3.86 9.29 38.55
N ALA A 594 3.20 9.90 39.54
CA ALA A 594 2.10 10.83 39.33
C ALA A 594 2.55 12.29 39.50
N ASN A 595 2.49 13.07 38.42
CA ASN A 595 2.84 14.49 38.41
C ASN A 595 1.61 15.41 38.30
N ALA A 596 1.78 16.67 38.70
CA ALA A 596 0.76 17.73 38.60
C ALA A 596 -0.56 17.30 39.26
N SER A 597 -1.73 17.52 38.68
CA SER A 597 -3.00 17.02 39.28
C SER A 597 -3.41 15.63 38.78
N SER A 598 -2.46 14.86 38.24
CA SER A 598 -2.70 13.52 37.71
C SER A 598 -2.66 12.47 38.80
N LYS A 599 -3.19 11.28 38.51
CA LYS A 599 -3.31 10.20 39.51
C LYS A 599 -2.97 8.84 38.95
N ILE A 600 -2.43 8.00 39.83
CA ILE A 600 -2.20 6.58 39.58
C ILE A 600 -2.89 5.79 40.70
N SER A 601 -3.66 4.78 40.34
CA SER A 601 -4.32 3.88 41.30
C SER A 601 -3.80 2.46 41.09
N LEU A 602 -3.24 1.87 42.14
CA LEU A 602 -2.83 0.46 42.15
C LEU A 602 -3.91 -0.36 42.85
N GLY A 603 -4.50 -1.31 42.12
CA GLY A 603 -5.41 -2.34 42.64
C GLY A 603 -4.71 -3.69 42.78
N THR A 604 -5.41 -4.70 43.29
CA THR A 604 -4.90 -6.06 43.49
C THR A 604 -4.21 -6.59 42.22
N GLY A 605 -2.97 -7.07 42.35
CA GLY A 605 -2.10 -7.51 41.25
C GLY A 605 -1.22 -6.39 40.66
N GLY A 606 -1.46 -5.13 41.02
CA GLY A 606 -0.69 -3.97 40.61
C GLY A 606 0.61 -3.77 41.40
N ASP A 607 1.24 -4.86 41.83
CA ASP A 607 2.45 -4.86 42.65
C ASP A 607 3.61 -4.20 41.91
N ILE A 608 4.46 -3.48 42.64
CA ILE A 608 5.63 -2.81 42.09
C ILE A 608 6.89 -3.44 42.68
N THR A 609 7.77 -3.93 41.82
CA THR A 609 9.13 -4.36 42.16
C THR A 609 10.14 -3.43 41.50
N VAL A 610 10.98 -2.77 42.30
CA VAL A 610 12.06 -1.91 41.79
C VAL A 610 13.41 -2.39 42.32
N LYS A 611 14.39 -2.55 41.44
CA LYS A 611 15.76 -2.96 41.79
C LYS A 611 16.77 -1.98 41.22
N GLY A 612 17.67 -1.46 42.05
CA GLY A 612 18.72 -0.51 41.65
C GLY A 612 18.86 0.63 42.65
N ASP A 613 19.97 1.35 42.56
CA ASP A 613 20.28 2.43 43.50
C ASP A 613 19.54 3.71 43.13
N LYS A 614 19.24 4.54 44.14
CA LYS A 614 18.55 5.85 43.99
C LYS A 614 17.18 5.75 43.33
N THR A 615 16.55 4.59 43.44
CA THR A 615 15.26 4.29 42.84
C THR A 615 14.10 4.75 43.71
N THR A 616 12.90 4.81 43.13
CA THR A 616 11.67 5.06 43.90
C THR A 616 10.56 4.13 43.43
N GLY A 617 9.94 3.37 44.35
CA GLY A 617 8.82 2.48 44.03
C GLY A 617 7.61 3.26 43.51
N TYR A 618 7.11 4.17 44.34
CA TYR A 618 5.94 4.99 44.03
C TYR A 618 6.18 6.46 44.35
N TYR A 619 6.15 7.32 43.34
CA TYR A 619 6.44 8.74 43.43
C TYR A 619 5.24 9.61 43.09
N ILE A 620 4.95 10.60 43.94
CA ILE A 620 3.95 11.63 43.66
C ILE A 620 4.62 13.00 43.75
N ASP A 621 4.61 13.73 42.64
CA ASP A 621 4.95 15.15 42.60
C ASP A 621 3.71 15.98 42.27
N GLN A 622 2.96 16.35 43.31
CA GLN A 622 1.71 17.13 43.28
C GLN A 622 0.45 16.33 42.92
N GLY A 623 0.58 15.09 42.41
CA GLY A 623 -0.55 14.24 42.01
C GLY A 623 -1.64 14.15 43.08
N THR A 624 -2.91 14.18 42.69
CA THR A 624 -4.06 14.18 43.63
C THR A 624 -5.01 13.03 43.36
N GLY A 625 -5.38 12.29 44.40
CA GLY A 625 -6.32 11.17 44.28
C GLY A 625 -5.65 9.85 43.88
N SER A 626 -4.33 9.77 43.99
CA SER A 626 -3.59 8.52 43.85
C SER A 626 -3.91 7.55 45.00
N SER A 627 -3.81 6.25 44.74
CA SER A 627 -4.14 5.22 45.73
C SER A 627 -3.30 3.96 45.59
N ILE A 628 -2.95 3.34 46.72
CA ILE A 628 -2.37 2.00 46.81
C ILE A 628 -3.34 1.16 47.65
N ALA A 629 -4.02 0.20 47.02
CA ALA A 629 -5.03 -0.63 47.67
C ALA A 629 -4.44 -1.68 48.61
N SER A 630 -5.27 -2.21 49.51
CA SER A 630 -4.90 -3.34 50.36
C SER A 630 -4.53 -4.59 49.53
N GLY A 631 -3.46 -5.28 49.94
CA GLY A 631 -2.92 -6.45 49.26
C GLY A 631 -2.04 -6.15 48.05
N VAL A 632 -1.69 -4.87 47.80
CA VAL A 632 -0.68 -4.47 46.81
C VAL A 632 0.68 -4.33 47.52
N SER A 633 1.74 -4.92 46.96
CA SER A 633 3.11 -4.75 47.47
C SER A 633 3.93 -3.75 46.64
N ILE A 634 4.75 -2.95 47.34
CA ILE A 634 5.78 -2.08 46.76
C ILE A 634 7.13 -2.53 47.33
N ASP A 635 7.86 -3.32 46.56
CA ASP A 635 9.13 -3.91 46.96
C ASP A 635 10.29 -3.22 46.23
N VAL A 636 11.16 -2.57 46.99
CA VAL A 636 12.27 -1.77 46.45
C VAL A 636 13.59 -2.28 47.04
N THR A 637 14.55 -2.59 46.17
CA THR A 637 15.88 -3.06 46.56
C THR A 637 16.96 -2.18 45.95
N GLY A 638 17.79 -1.57 46.79
CA GLY A 638 18.93 -0.75 46.37
C GLY A 638 19.25 0.38 47.35
N ASP A 639 20.45 0.92 47.24
CA ASP A 639 20.93 1.95 48.14
C ASP A 639 20.35 3.32 47.79
N ASN A 640 20.13 4.16 48.80
CA ASN A 640 19.51 5.48 48.69
C ASN A 640 18.11 5.43 48.03
N ALA A 641 17.42 4.28 48.08
CA ALA A 641 16.13 4.10 47.46
C ALA A 641 14.96 4.61 48.33
N ASN A 642 13.81 4.83 47.70
CA ASN A 642 12.55 5.13 48.37
C ASN A 642 11.51 4.07 48.03
N GLY A 643 10.74 3.62 49.02
CA GLY A 643 9.55 2.80 48.78
C GLY A 643 8.44 3.66 48.17
N VAL A 644 7.81 4.46 49.01
CA VAL A 644 6.79 5.44 48.60
C VAL A 644 7.26 6.85 48.95
N PHE A 645 7.20 7.78 48.00
CA PHE A 645 7.52 9.19 48.22
C PHE A 645 6.44 10.11 47.67
N VAL A 646 5.73 10.77 48.59
CA VAL A 646 4.74 11.80 48.28
C VAL A 646 5.37 13.17 48.49
N ASN A 647 6.00 13.75 47.47
CA ASN A 647 6.65 15.07 47.58
C ASN A 647 5.64 16.17 47.91
N LYS A 648 4.55 16.21 47.14
CA LYS A 648 3.38 17.08 47.27
C LYS A 648 2.16 16.35 46.74
N GLY A 649 0.95 16.82 47.02
CA GLY A 649 -0.28 16.21 46.52
C GLY A 649 -0.92 15.26 47.53
N GLY A 650 -1.59 14.21 47.05
CA GLY A 650 -2.42 13.34 47.88
C GLY A 650 -2.35 11.85 47.56
N LEU A 651 -2.27 11.02 48.62
CA LEU A 651 -2.25 9.56 48.55
C LEU A 651 -3.21 8.92 49.56
N THR A 652 -3.98 7.93 49.10
CA THR A 652 -4.63 6.93 49.98
C THR A 652 -3.79 5.67 50.02
N TYR A 653 -3.35 5.26 51.22
CA TYR A 653 -2.40 4.16 51.41
C TYR A 653 -3.02 3.03 52.25
N GLU A 654 -3.07 1.84 51.69
CA GLU A 654 -3.54 0.60 52.34
C GLU A 654 -2.68 -0.63 52.00
N GLY A 655 -1.68 -0.50 51.12
CA GLY A 655 -0.79 -1.59 50.69
C GLY A 655 0.43 -1.78 51.57
N ASP A 656 1.31 -2.69 51.17
CA ASP A 656 2.54 -3.01 51.88
C ASP A 656 3.76 -2.47 51.12
N THR A 657 4.76 -1.98 51.83
CA THR A 657 5.97 -1.40 51.24
C THR A 657 7.20 -1.96 51.93
N THR A 658 8.06 -2.62 51.17
CA THR A 658 9.34 -3.15 51.65
C THR A 658 10.47 -2.43 50.95
N VAL A 659 11.44 -1.92 51.72
CA VAL A 659 12.66 -1.33 51.15
C VAL A 659 13.89 -1.99 51.75
N THR A 660 14.74 -2.55 50.90
CA THR A 660 15.98 -3.23 51.28
C THR A 660 17.18 -2.51 50.67
N GLY A 661 17.99 -1.85 51.51
CA GLY A 661 19.19 -1.13 51.08
C GLY A 661 19.72 -0.17 52.16
N ASP A 662 20.91 0.37 51.95
CA ASP A 662 21.50 1.37 52.84
C ASP A 662 21.04 2.79 52.45
N GLY A 663 20.85 3.67 53.43
CA GLY A 663 20.34 5.04 53.23
C GLY A 663 18.92 5.09 52.65
N ALA A 664 18.12 4.06 52.89
CA ALA A 664 16.81 3.87 52.27
C ALA A 664 15.66 4.45 53.12
N TYR A 665 14.61 4.95 52.45
CA TYR A 665 13.38 5.37 53.12
C TYR A 665 12.19 4.51 52.69
N GLY A 666 11.46 3.96 53.66
CA GLY A 666 10.25 3.19 53.42
C GLY A 666 9.14 4.06 52.85
N PHE A 667 8.79 5.10 53.59
CA PHE A 667 7.73 6.03 53.26
C PHE A 667 8.15 7.48 53.52
N VAL A 668 7.96 8.37 52.57
CA VAL A 668 8.27 9.80 52.69
C VAL A 668 7.02 10.64 52.43
N ALA A 669 6.58 11.37 53.46
CA ALA A 669 5.54 12.39 53.38
C ALA A 669 6.19 13.78 53.29
N GLY A 670 6.13 14.37 52.10
CA GLY A 670 6.75 15.64 51.78
C GLY A 670 6.04 16.86 52.34
N LYS A 671 6.62 18.05 52.12
CA LYS A 671 6.09 19.31 52.67
C LYS A 671 4.71 19.60 52.06
N ASN A 672 3.71 19.77 52.91
CA ASN A 672 2.32 20.00 52.53
C ASN A 672 1.69 18.86 51.71
N SER A 673 2.21 17.63 51.79
CA SER A 673 1.53 16.45 51.25
C SER A 673 0.34 16.06 52.12
N SER A 674 -0.68 15.43 51.52
CA SER A 674 -1.86 14.91 52.22
C SER A 674 -1.96 13.39 52.05
N VAL A 675 -1.58 12.64 53.07
CA VAL A 675 -1.62 11.17 53.06
C VAL A 675 -2.70 10.67 54.03
N THR A 676 -3.55 9.78 53.54
CA THR A 676 -4.53 9.05 54.34
C THR A 676 -4.13 7.57 54.38
N ALA A 677 -3.51 7.15 55.49
CA ALA A 677 -3.04 5.77 55.68
C ALA A 677 -4.07 4.96 56.48
N ASN A 678 -4.91 4.22 55.74
CA ASN A 678 -6.04 3.45 56.28
C ASN A 678 -5.69 1.98 56.57
N GLY A 679 -4.47 1.55 56.24
CA GLY A 679 -3.95 0.21 56.50
C GLY A 679 -2.51 0.08 56.03
N GLY A 680 -2.07 -1.16 55.84
CA GLY A 680 -0.76 -1.47 55.24
C GLY A 680 0.42 -1.51 56.21
N SER A 681 1.57 -1.88 55.68
CA SER A 681 2.83 -1.95 56.42
C SER A 681 3.99 -1.33 55.65
N VAL A 682 4.92 -0.72 56.38
CA VAL A 682 6.18 -0.19 55.85
C VAL A 682 7.33 -0.89 56.55
N THR A 683 8.10 -1.68 55.81
CA THR A 683 9.27 -2.41 56.30
C THR A 683 10.52 -1.85 55.66
N VAL A 684 11.53 -1.51 56.45
CA VAL A 684 12.83 -1.06 55.95
C VAL A 684 13.96 -1.85 56.60
N SER A 685 14.86 -2.40 55.77
CA SER A 685 16.01 -3.18 56.21
C SER A 685 17.23 -2.92 55.33
N GLY A 686 18.41 -3.30 55.79
CA GLY A 686 19.63 -3.24 54.98
C GLY A 686 19.84 -4.52 54.19
N ALA A 687 20.67 -4.47 53.15
CA ALA A 687 21.02 -5.66 52.37
C ALA A 687 21.63 -6.80 53.22
N SER A 688 22.27 -6.46 54.35
CA SER A 688 22.83 -7.41 55.32
C SER A 688 21.92 -7.74 56.52
N GLY A 689 20.62 -7.41 56.45
CA GLY A 689 19.66 -7.57 57.55
C GLY A 689 19.39 -6.25 58.28
N SER A 690 20.43 -5.49 58.59
CA SER A 690 20.29 -4.14 59.19
C SER A 690 20.82 -3.05 58.26
N SER A 691 20.07 -1.95 58.15
CA SER A 691 20.41 -0.83 57.27
C SER A 691 21.35 0.18 57.93
N LYS A 692 22.19 0.82 57.12
CA LYS A 692 23.21 1.79 57.52
C LYS A 692 23.04 3.14 56.82
N ALA A 693 23.63 4.19 57.38
CA ALA A 693 23.75 5.47 56.69
C ALA A 693 24.76 5.39 55.54
N THR A 694 24.44 6.02 54.41
CA THR A 694 25.41 6.19 53.31
C THR A 694 26.33 7.37 53.60
N THR A 695 27.62 7.24 53.25
CA THR A 695 28.66 8.25 53.56
C THR A 695 29.01 9.09 52.33
N GLY A 696 29.45 10.34 52.55
CA GLY A 696 29.84 11.28 51.48
C GLY A 696 28.90 12.48 51.32
N THR A 697 29.13 13.32 50.30
CA THR A 697 28.30 14.50 50.01
C THR A 697 26.89 14.07 49.59
N GLY A 698 25.89 14.39 50.40
CA GLY A 698 24.52 13.91 50.19
C GLY A 698 24.24 12.53 50.81
N GLY A 699 25.11 12.06 51.71
CA GLY A 699 24.89 10.86 52.51
C GLY A 699 23.56 10.90 53.27
N ARG A 700 22.93 9.75 53.39
CA ARG A 700 21.53 9.61 53.78
C ARG A 700 21.39 8.51 54.83
N GLY A 701 20.64 8.78 55.90
CA GLY A 701 20.29 7.77 56.91
C GLY A 701 19.16 6.86 56.42
N THR A 702 18.80 5.86 57.24
CA THR A 702 17.68 4.95 56.97
C THR A 702 16.50 5.27 57.88
N ALA A 703 15.29 5.26 57.33
CA ALA A 703 14.08 5.50 58.10
C ALA A 703 12.87 4.74 57.54
N GLY A 704 12.05 4.19 58.43
CA GLY A 704 10.75 3.63 58.07
C GLY A 704 9.82 4.69 57.47
N VAL A 705 9.60 5.78 58.22
CA VAL A 705 8.76 6.91 57.79
C VAL A 705 9.50 8.23 57.99
N VAL A 706 9.51 9.08 56.97
CA VAL A 706 10.02 10.46 57.02
C VAL A 706 8.86 11.43 56.76
N ALA A 707 8.51 12.26 57.74
CA ALA A 707 7.48 13.28 57.59
C ALA A 707 8.10 14.69 57.65
N LEU A 708 7.99 15.44 56.56
CA LEU A 708 8.49 16.81 56.49
C LEU A 708 7.48 17.80 57.10
N ALA A 709 7.99 18.98 57.49
CA ALA A 709 7.18 20.02 58.11
C ALA A 709 5.94 20.37 57.24
N GLY A 710 4.76 20.34 57.86
CA GLY A 710 3.48 20.61 57.19
C GLY A 710 2.88 19.43 56.42
N ALA A 711 3.52 18.25 56.41
CA ALA A 711 2.89 17.03 55.94
C ALA A 711 1.65 16.70 56.81
N ASN A 712 0.54 16.35 56.15
CA ASN A 712 -0.67 15.88 56.82
C ASN A 712 -0.80 14.37 56.62
N LEU A 713 -0.43 13.59 57.64
CA LEU A 713 -0.54 12.13 57.66
C LEU A 713 -1.67 11.73 58.61
N THR A 714 -2.72 11.13 58.07
CA THR A 714 -3.95 10.75 58.80
C THR A 714 -4.29 9.26 58.63
N GLY A 715 -5.38 8.79 59.25
CA GLY A 715 -5.87 7.41 59.17
C GLY A 715 -5.35 6.52 60.31
N GLY A 716 -4.07 6.65 60.66
CA GLY A 716 -3.48 6.06 61.88
C GLY A 716 -3.38 4.54 61.90
N LYS A 717 -3.40 3.88 60.73
CA LYS A 717 -3.45 2.41 60.59
C LYS A 717 -2.24 1.80 59.85
N MET A 718 -1.18 2.57 59.61
CA MET A 718 0.07 2.09 59.01
C MET A 718 0.95 1.45 60.08
N ASN A 719 1.34 0.19 59.87
CA ASN A 719 2.37 -0.46 60.68
C ASN A 719 3.75 -0.15 60.13
N VAL A 720 4.74 0.07 61.00
CA VAL A 720 6.11 0.37 60.57
C VAL A 720 7.09 -0.56 61.28
N ASP A 721 7.91 -1.25 60.50
CA ASP A 721 9.03 -2.06 60.97
C ASP A 721 10.33 -1.53 60.33
N ALA A 722 11.35 -1.28 61.14
CA ALA A 722 12.60 -0.69 60.67
C ALA A 722 13.80 -1.31 61.39
N ASP A 723 14.58 -2.09 60.65
CA ASP A 723 15.84 -2.69 61.13
C ASP A 723 17.02 -1.78 60.75
N VAL A 724 17.39 -0.90 61.68
CA VAL A 724 18.41 0.13 61.52
C VAL A 724 19.51 0.00 62.57
N THR A 725 20.77 0.06 62.12
CA THR A 725 21.95 -0.03 63.01
C THR A 725 22.52 1.33 63.41
N GLU A 726 22.18 2.41 62.70
CA GLU A 726 22.56 3.80 63.03
C GLU A 726 21.38 4.75 62.74
N LEU A 727 20.87 5.44 63.77
CA LEU A 727 19.86 6.51 63.65
C LEU A 727 20.57 7.87 63.56
N ILE A 728 20.11 8.75 62.66
CA ILE A 728 20.54 10.16 62.57
C ILE A 728 19.40 11.07 63.04
#